data_AF-A0A2E3U9K2-F1
#
_entry.id   AF-A0A2E3U9K2-F1
#
_cell.length_a   1.000
_cell.length_b   1.000
_cell.length_c   1.000
_cell.angle_alpha   90.00
_cell.angle_beta   90.00
_cell.angle_gamma   90.00
#
_symmetry.space_group_name_H-M   'P 1'
#
loop_
_entity.id
_entity.type
_entity.pdbx_description
1 polymer ?
#
loop_
_entity_poly.entity_id
_entity_poly.type
_entity_poly.pdbx_seq_one_letter_code
_entity_poly.pdbx_strand_id
1 'polypeptide(L)'
;MTKPSAHLFRVASRVSLATAIALFMAAESYAQVPIVQPGAPGQGSRQITAEEASDLAGMRYSDADVKFMQDMIAHHAQAVEMSALLEERTRSDEMEQLGQRISLSQEDEISFMQGWLRDRGQPTTSSMADHVMRGGSHGSHTDMMPGMITDEEMAELAGAEGVEFDAQYLELMIKHHQGAITMVETLLEQGGSAQDPVLFEFTSEVTTEQASEIERMTLMLATLSPDPRVNLSAGYDSAGQASLNMQLLAAMPKPEGFYDPANPQGLPMSRINDAGEESDEEDAEPRPSLLDFANTDIAFAEDVLIAGNYHGFNAYDISNPTSPQLMSSVVCPGGQGDVSVIGNLLIMSVEQNRGRLDCGLTGVAERVSDERFRGIRIFDVSDFTMPVQVAAVQTCRGSHTHTVVSDPDDDNNILVYISGTSYVRPGEELEGCVNESPFEDAESARFRIEVVQIPLDNPEDARIVSRPQVFADPSSGVIAGLWEGGDHGTGTQDTNETNHCHDITAFPALGIAAGACSGNGILFDISDPMNPTRLDEVVDTGFAYWHSATFNNDGTKVLFTDEWGGGSRARCRAFDPQNWGANAIYDIVDGQLEFRSHYKMPAPQSDQENCVAHNGSLVPVPGRDIFVQSWYQGGISVMDFTDSDNPVEIAFFDRGPVDSEELVMGGYWSAYWYNGVIYGTEIARGLDVLQLTPSDYLSENELAAAALTASENLHNPQQQRQLDWPADPVVAKAYMDQLRRMGALDAVQDQSLTAALDDAALALASGGSSAAVATRLTALASGLEGEVMGRTGATQSRYQDLLTTVEGVADRLR
;
A
#
# COMPACT_ATOMS: atom_id res chain seq x y z
N MET A 1 -22.11 89.33 32.23
CA MET A 1 -23.17 89.17 33.26
C MET A 1 -24.31 88.37 32.66
N THR A 2 -24.82 87.41 33.43
CA THR A 2 -26.09 86.66 33.31
C THR A 2 -26.30 85.71 32.12
N LYS A 3 -26.50 84.43 32.50
CA LYS A 3 -26.91 83.25 31.72
C LYS A 3 -28.19 83.46 30.90
N PRO A 4 -28.50 82.54 29.97
CA PRO A 4 -29.77 81.85 30.11
C PRO A 4 -29.69 80.32 30.01
N SER A 5 -30.81 79.75 30.46
CA SER A 5 -31.09 78.38 30.87
C SER A 5 -31.19 77.34 29.75
N ALA A 6 -30.96 76.09 30.16
CA ALA A 6 -31.31 74.88 29.44
C ALA A 6 -32.80 74.54 29.60
N HIS A 7 -33.41 73.96 28.56
CA HIS A 7 -34.37 72.87 28.69
C HIS A 7 -34.33 71.96 27.45
N LEU A 8 -34.20 70.66 27.72
CA LEU A 8 -34.19 69.52 26.82
C LEU A 8 -35.54 69.35 26.08
N PHE A 9 -35.52 68.83 24.85
CA PHE A 9 -36.25 67.62 24.43
C PHE A 9 -35.79 67.14 23.03
N ARG A 10 -35.30 65.88 22.99
CA ARG A 10 -35.29 64.85 21.92
C ARG A 10 -35.20 65.29 20.45
N VAL A 11 -34.15 64.85 19.74
CA VAL A 11 -34.11 63.61 18.92
C VAL A 11 -32.64 63.27 18.67
N ALA A 12 -32.20 62.11 19.16
CA ALA A 12 -30.91 61.50 18.84
C ALA A 12 -31.15 60.12 18.21
N SER A 13 -30.14 59.64 17.48
CA SER A 13 -29.99 58.31 16.87
C SER A 13 -30.59 58.10 15.49
N ARG A 14 -29.83 58.45 14.44
CA ARG A 14 -29.72 57.69 13.17
C ARG A 14 -28.38 57.96 12.45
N VAL A 15 -27.24 57.89 13.13
CA VAL A 15 -25.92 57.83 12.46
C VAL A 15 -24.97 57.06 13.36
N SER A 16 -25.02 55.72 13.34
CA SER A 16 -23.96 54.83 13.91
C SER A 16 -24.15 53.32 13.61
N LEU A 17 -25.11 52.89 12.77
CA LEU A 17 -25.33 51.45 12.50
C LEU A 17 -24.98 51.00 11.07
N ALA A 18 -24.49 51.90 10.20
CA ALA A 18 -24.18 51.55 8.82
C ALA A 18 -22.68 51.21 8.58
N THR A 19 -21.80 51.52 9.53
CA THR A 19 -20.34 51.34 9.36
C THR A 19 -19.77 50.16 10.15
N ALA A 20 -20.57 49.52 11.02
CA ALA A 20 -20.17 48.32 11.76
C ALA A 20 -20.58 47.01 11.05
N ILE A 21 -21.43 47.07 10.02
CA ILE A 21 -21.87 45.90 9.24
C ILE A 21 -20.99 45.69 7.99
N ALA A 22 -20.27 46.73 7.53
CA ALA A 22 -19.40 46.66 6.35
C ALA A 22 -17.96 46.17 6.65
N LEU A 23 -17.62 45.90 7.92
CA LEU A 23 -16.30 45.35 8.31
C LEU A 23 -16.34 43.86 8.70
N PHE A 24 -17.49 43.18 8.53
CA PHE A 24 -17.65 41.75 8.82
C PHE A 24 -17.96 40.90 7.57
N MET A 25 -17.85 41.47 6.36
CA MET A 25 -18.02 40.75 5.09
C MET A 25 -16.80 40.92 4.17
N ALA A 26 -15.61 40.79 4.73
CA ALA A 26 -14.50 40.18 4.01
C ALA A 26 -14.45 38.71 4.46
N ALA A 27 -15.52 37.96 4.15
CA ALA A 27 -15.36 36.52 4.04
C ALA A 27 -14.54 36.37 2.75
N GLU A 28 -13.26 36.03 2.91
CA GLU A 28 -12.54 35.36 1.83
C GLU A 28 -13.46 34.22 1.39
N SER A 29 -14.01 34.32 0.19
CA SER A 29 -14.66 33.17 -0.43
C SER A 29 -13.53 32.18 -0.66
N TYR A 30 -13.37 31.22 0.26
CA TYR A 30 -12.68 29.99 -0.08
C TYR A 30 -13.42 29.44 -1.29
N ALA A 31 -12.79 29.51 -2.46
CA ALA A 31 -13.30 28.80 -3.61
C ALA A 31 -13.28 27.33 -3.19
N GLN A 32 -14.44 26.69 -3.16
CA GLN A 32 -14.55 25.28 -2.84
C GLN A 32 -13.72 24.51 -3.87
N VAL A 33 -12.84 23.63 -3.39
CA VAL A 33 -12.02 22.78 -4.25
C VAL A 33 -12.94 21.94 -5.14
N PRO A 34 -12.71 21.85 -6.46
CA PRO A 34 -13.59 21.11 -7.36
C PRO A 34 -13.49 19.60 -7.11
N ILE A 35 -14.66 18.97 -6.93
CA ILE A 35 -14.82 17.51 -7.07
C ILE A 35 -15.28 17.24 -8.50
N VAL A 36 -14.51 16.45 -9.24
CA VAL A 36 -14.63 16.28 -10.69
C VAL A 36 -14.98 14.84 -11.00
N GLN A 37 -16.03 14.62 -11.80
CA GLN A 37 -16.29 13.34 -12.44
C GLN A 37 -15.94 13.44 -13.94
N PRO A 38 -14.92 12.71 -14.40
CA PRO A 38 -14.63 12.58 -15.82
C PRO A 38 -15.76 11.87 -16.57
N GLY A 39 -15.87 12.13 -17.88
CA GLY A 39 -16.74 11.36 -18.77
C GLY A 39 -16.00 10.18 -19.41
N ALA A 40 -16.68 9.50 -20.34
CA ALA A 40 -16.04 8.52 -21.22
C ALA A 40 -14.86 9.13 -22.02
N PRO A 41 -13.92 8.33 -22.56
CA PRO A 41 -12.78 8.85 -23.30
C PRO A 41 -13.15 9.91 -24.35
N GLY A 42 -12.52 11.08 -24.27
CA GLY A 42 -12.75 12.24 -25.13
C GLY A 42 -13.98 13.09 -24.78
N GLN A 43 -14.75 12.73 -23.76
CA GLN A 43 -15.85 13.56 -23.24
C GLN A 43 -15.37 14.48 -22.13
N GLY A 44 -15.94 15.69 -22.06
CA GLY A 44 -15.59 16.66 -21.03
C GLY A 44 -16.04 16.24 -19.63
N SER A 45 -15.25 16.62 -18.63
CA SER A 45 -15.53 16.36 -17.22
C SER A 45 -16.56 17.32 -16.66
N ARG A 46 -17.25 16.92 -15.58
CA ARG A 46 -18.22 17.74 -14.85
C ARG A 46 -17.83 17.86 -13.38
N GLN A 47 -18.26 18.95 -12.73
CA GLN A 47 -18.17 19.05 -11.27
C GLN A 47 -19.39 18.37 -10.63
N ILE A 48 -19.16 17.71 -9.50
CA ILE A 48 -20.18 17.01 -8.70
C ILE A 48 -20.12 17.50 -7.24
N THR A 49 -21.16 17.24 -6.45
CA THR A 49 -21.13 17.57 -5.01
C THR A 49 -20.42 16.48 -4.21
N ALA A 50 -20.03 16.78 -2.97
CA ALA A 50 -19.46 15.78 -2.07
C ALA A 50 -20.46 14.66 -1.78
N GLU A 51 -21.75 14.98 -1.62
CA GLU A 51 -22.81 14.00 -1.43
C GLU A 51 -22.97 13.08 -2.64
N GLU A 52 -22.99 13.64 -3.86
CA GLU A 52 -23.01 12.84 -5.09
C GLU A 52 -21.77 11.94 -5.20
N ALA A 53 -20.60 12.40 -4.75
CA ALA A 53 -19.35 11.64 -4.78
C ALA A 53 -19.31 10.47 -3.80
N SER A 54 -19.95 10.61 -2.63
CA SER A 54 -20.02 9.58 -1.59
C SER A 54 -21.18 8.59 -1.77
N ASP A 55 -22.16 8.89 -2.64
CA ASP A 55 -23.32 8.03 -2.91
C ASP A 55 -22.98 6.87 -3.87
N LEU A 56 -22.62 5.72 -3.28
CA LEU A 56 -22.24 4.49 -3.99
C LEU A 56 -23.45 3.56 -4.22
N ALA A 57 -24.49 4.00 -4.91
CA ALA A 57 -25.71 3.20 -5.13
C ALA A 57 -25.55 2.01 -6.11
N GLY A 58 -25.27 0.83 -5.53
CA GLY A 58 -26.19 -0.32 -5.58
C GLY A 58 -25.76 -1.59 -6.36
N MET A 59 -25.81 -2.76 -5.67
CA MET A 59 -25.95 -4.12 -6.24
C MET A 59 -26.45 -5.15 -5.18
N ARG A 60 -27.08 -6.24 -5.64
CA ARG A 60 -27.81 -7.28 -4.86
C ARG A 60 -27.02 -8.62 -4.75
N TYR A 61 -27.40 -9.45 -3.78
CA TYR A 61 -26.90 -10.83 -3.51
C TYR A 61 -27.11 -11.85 -4.66
N SER A 62 -26.35 -12.96 -4.60
CA SER A 62 -26.32 -14.10 -5.55
C SER A 62 -26.84 -15.43 -4.97
N ASP A 63 -26.87 -16.52 -5.76
CA ASP A 63 -27.23 -17.86 -5.25
C ASP A 63 -26.09 -18.53 -4.44
N ALA A 64 -24.83 -18.12 -4.67
CA ALA A 64 -23.68 -18.59 -3.90
C ALA A 64 -23.74 -18.09 -2.45
N ASP A 65 -24.23 -16.87 -2.29
CA ASP A 65 -24.48 -16.19 -1.01
C ASP A 65 -25.47 -16.98 -0.14
N VAL A 66 -26.56 -17.45 -0.76
CA VAL A 66 -27.58 -18.27 -0.09
C VAL A 66 -26.98 -19.60 0.39
N LYS A 67 -26.13 -20.23 -0.43
CA LYS A 67 -25.50 -21.51 -0.09
C LYS A 67 -24.49 -21.37 1.05
N PHE A 68 -23.65 -20.34 1.02
CA PHE A 68 -22.69 -20.06 2.09
C PHE A 68 -23.40 -19.86 3.44
N MET A 69 -24.46 -19.06 3.46
CA MET A 69 -25.23 -18.81 4.69
C MET A 69 -25.86 -20.08 5.27
N GLN A 70 -26.30 -21.01 4.41
CA GLN A 70 -26.85 -22.29 4.87
C GLN A 70 -25.78 -23.25 5.43
N ASP A 71 -24.61 -23.26 4.79
CA ASP A 71 -23.52 -24.16 5.15
C ASP A 71 -22.80 -23.65 6.43
N MET A 72 -22.62 -22.33 6.57
CA MET A 72 -22.01 -21.72 7.76
C MET A 72 -22.89 -21.85 9.02
N ILE A 73 -24.24 -21.87 8.91
CA ILE A 73 -25.13 -22.20 10.04
C ILE A 73 -24.80 -23.57 10.65
N ALA A 74 -24.52 -24.56 9.81
CA ALA A 74 -24.21 -25.92 10.28
C ALA A 74 -22.79 -26.00 10.86
N HIS A 75 -21.84 -25.22 10.33
CA HIS A 75 -20.49 -25.09 10.86
C HIS A 75 -20.51 -24.47 12.27
N HIS A 76 -21.19 -23.34 12.43
CA HIS A 76 -21.31 -22.65 13.73
C HIS A 76 -22.01 -23.47 14.81
N ALA A 77 -23.00 -24.28 14.43
CA ALA A 77 -23.71 -25.14 15.39
C ALA A 77 -22.78 -26.18 16.06
N GLN A 78 -21.74 -26.65 15.35
CA GLN A 78 -20.76 -27.58 15.92
C GLN A 78 -19.82 -26.89 16.93
N ALA A 79 -19.43 -25.63 16.70
CA ALA A 79 -18.65 -24.84 17.67
C ALA A 79 -19.40 -24.64 18.99
N VAL A 80 -20.71 -24.39 18.93
CA VAL A 80 -21.57 -24.26 20.13
C VAL A 80 -21.65 -25.60 20.89
N GLU A 81 -21.77 -26.72 20.18
CA GLU A 81 -21.78 -28.06 20.80
C GLU A 81 -20.45 -28.38 21.50
N MET A 82 -19.32 -28.08 20.85
CA MET A 82 -17.99 -28.22 21.45
C MET A 82 -17.82 -27.34 22.71
N SER A 83 -18.27 -26.08 22.63
CA SER A 83 -18.15 -25.10 23.73
C SER A 83 -18.98 -25.49 24.96
N ALA A 84 -20.11 -26.18 24.78
CA ALA A 84 -20.92 -26.68 25.89
C ALA A 84 -20.20 -27.70 26.78
N LEU A 85 -19.16 -28.39 26.28
CA LEU A 85 -18.40 -29.35 27.06
C LEU A 85 -17.50 -28.69 28.13
N LEU A 86 -17.19 -27.41 27.99
CA LEU A 86 -16.30 -26.69 28.92
C LEU A 86 -16.86 -26.66 30.35
N GLU A 87 -18.16 -26.43 30.53
CA GLU A 87 -18.80 -26.23 31.84
C GLU A 87 -18.55 -27.38 32.82
N GLU A 88 -18.47 -28.62 32.33
CA GLU A 88 -18.28 -29.80 33.18
C GLU A 88 -16.84 -30.31 33.22
N ARG A 89 -15.95 -29.84 32.33
CA ARG A 89 -14.67 -30.51 32.03
C ARG A 89 -13.43 -29.66 32.23
N THR A 90 -13.52 -28.33 32.16
CA THR A 90 -12.39 -27.45 32.50
C THR A 90 -12.32 -27.14 33.99
N ARG A 91 -11.15 -26.65 34.43
CA ARG A 91 -10.94 -26.04 35.76
C ARG A 91 -10.37 -24.62 35.64
N SER A 92 -10.33 -24.06 34.42
CA SER A 92 -9.76 -22.75 34.13
C SER A 92 -10.85 -21.71 33.90
N ASP A 93 -10.91 -20.71 34.76
CA ASP A 93 -11.85 -19.58 34.64
C ASP A 93 -11.68 -18.82 33.30
N GLU A 94 -10.47 -18.86 32.72
CA GLU A 94 -10.15 -18.23 31.43
C GLU A 94 -10.71 -19.04 30.25
N MET A 95 -10.70 -20.37 30.36
CA MET A 95 -11.30 -21.29 29.39
C MET A 95 -12.83 -21.27 29.44
N GLU A 96 -13.42 -21.17 30.63
CA GLU A 96 -14.87 -21.01 30.79
C GLU A 96 -15.36 -19.70 30.13
N GLN A 97 -14.60 -18.60 30.33
CA GLN A 97 -14.90 -17.32 29.69
C GLN A 97 -14.69 -17.34 28.17
N LEU A 98 -13.73 -18.12 27.68
CA LEU A 98 -13.52 -18.32 26.24
C LEU A 98 -14.70 -19.06 25.62
N GLY A 99 -15.12 -20.19 26.19
CA GLY A 99 -16.28 -20.95 25.68
C GLY A 99 -17.58 -20.17 25.71
N GLN A 100 -17.83 -19.39 26.78
CA GLN A 100 -19.01 -18.52 26.85
C GLN A 100 -19.02 -17.47 25.75
N ARG A 101 -17.87 -16.88 25.41
CA ARG A 101 -17.78 -15.92 24.31
C ARG A 101 -18.07 -16.59 22.97
N ILE A 102 -17.37 -17.68 22.66
CA ILE A 102 -17.56 -18.46 21.42
C ILE A 102 -19.03 -18.86 21.26
N SER A 103 -19.66 -19.35 22.34
CA SER A 103 -21.05 -19.81 22.27
C SER A 103 -22.01 -18.66 21.97
N LEU A 104 -21.80 -17.50 22.61
CA LEU A 104 -22.65 -16.33 22.41
C LEU A 104 -22.50 -15.72 21.02
N SER A 105 -21.26 -15.53 20.54
CA SER A 105 -21.02 -14.99 19.19
C SER A 105 -21.59 -15.91 18.12
N GLN A 106 -21.27 -17.21 18.18
CA GLN A 106 -21.72 -18.19 17.19
C GLN A 106 -23.25 -18.36 17.17
N GLU A 107 -23.93 -18.25 18.31
CA GLU A 107 -25.41 -18.26 18.40
C GLU A 107 -26.04 -17.01 17.78
N ASP A 108 -25.43 -15.85 17.96
CA ASP A 108 -25.87 -14.58 17.37
C ASP A 108 -25.66 -14.58 15.85
N GLU A 109 -24.52 -15.08 15.37
CA GLU A 109 -24.23 -15.28 13.95
C GLU A 109 -25.18 -16.28 13.28
N ILE A 110 -25.52 -17.39 13.94
CA ILE A 110 -26.57 -18.33 13.47
C ILE A 110 -27.91 -17.61 13.33
N SER A 111 -28.26 -16.77 14.31
CA SER A 111 -29.52 -16.03 14.30
C SER A 111 -29.57 -15.01 13.15
N PHE A 112 -28.45 -14.33 12.90
CA PHE A 112 -28.26 -13.44 11.77
C PHE A 112 -28.42 -14.18 10.44
N MET A 113 -27.70 -15.29 10.23
CA MET A 113 -27.75 -16.05 8.98
C MET A 113 -29.16 -16.56 8.67
N GLN A 114 -29.87 -17.03 9.70
CA GLN A 114 -31.26 -17.45 9.56
C GLN A 114 -32.20 -16.29 9.23
N GLY A 115 -31.99 -15.10 9.81
CA GLY A 115 -32.73 -13.89 9.49
C GLY A 115 -32.51 -13.48 8.04
N TRP A 116 -31.25 -13.36 7.64
CA TRP A 116 -30.82 -13.01 6.29
C TRP A 116 -31.47 -13.91 5.22
N LEU A 117 -31.55 -15.23 5.47
CA LEU A 117 -32.22 -16.20 4.59
C LEU A 117 -33.74 -16.03 4.56
N ARG A 118 -34.40 -15.80 5.71
CA ARG A 118 -35.87 -15.62 5.80
C ARG A 118 -36.33 -14.36 5.08
N ASP A 119 -35.63 -13.25 5.26
CA ASP A 119 -35.97 -11.95 4.67
C ASP A 119 -35.90 -11.99 3.14
N ARG A 120 -35.12 -12.92 2.60
CA ARG A 120 -34.93 -13.17 1.16
C ARG A 120 -35.75 -14.37 0.64
N GLY A 121 -36.63 -14.94 1.47
CA GLY A 121 -37.52 -16.04 1.10
C GLY A 121 -36.83 -17.38 0.86
N GLN A 122 -35.59 -17.54 1.34
CA GLN A 122 -34.77 -18.74 1.18
C GLN A 122 -34.94 -19.69 2.37
N PRO A 123 -34.76 -21.01 2.18
CA PRO A 123 -34.74 -21.95 3.30
C PRO A 123 -33.51 -21.73 4.18
N THR A 124 -33.66 -21.87 5.50
CA THR A 124 -32.57 -21.68 6.49
C THR A 124 -31.61 -22.86 6.60
N THR A 125 -31.83 -23.93 5.83
CA THR A 125 -30.98 -25.13 5.82
C THR A 125 -30.79 -25.60 4.38
N SER A 126 -29.57 -26.05 4.05
CA SER A 126 -29.30 -26.73 2.79
C SER A 126 -29.81 -28.18 2.86
N SER A 127 -30.16 -28.80 1.72
CA SER A 127 -30.57 -30.21 1.70
C SER A 127 -29.48 -31.17 2.21
N MET A 128 -28.22 -30.71 2.21
CA MET A 128 -27.06 -31.43 2.77
C MET A 128 -27.04 -31.31 4.31
N ALA A 129 -27.27 -30.11 4.87
CA ALA A 129 -27.39 -29.89 6.31
C ALA A 129 -28.54 -30.70 6.94
N ASP A 130 -29.65 -30.86 6.22
CA ASP A 130 -30.79 -31.68 6.65
C ASP A 130 -30.48 -33.19 6.68
N HIS A 131 -29.46 -33.64 5.93
CA HIS A 131 -28.95 -35.01 5.95
C HIS A 131 -27.91 -35.25 7.07
N VAL A 132 -27.09 -34.26 7.41
CA VAL A 132 -26.11 -34.32 8.52
C VAL A 132 -26.82 -34.26 9.88
N MET A 133 -27.78 -33.34 10.06
CA MET A 133 -28.50 -33.13 11.33
C MET A 133 -29.52 -34.25 11.68
N ARG A 134 -29.81 -35.19 10.76
CA ARG A 134 -30.80 -36.26 10.95
C ARG A 134 -30.22 -37.68 11.11
N GLY A 135 -28.91 -37.82 11.29
CA GLY A 135 -28.29 -39.11 11.63
C GLY A 135 -28.49 -40.21 10.57
N GLY A 136 -28.42 -39.84 9.29
CA GLY A 136 -28.64 -40.75 8.17
C GLY A 136 -27.35 -41.30 7.55
N SER A 137 -26.88 -42.45 8.05
CA SER A 137 -26.01 -43.48 7.43
C SER A 137 -25.07 -43.12 6.24
N HIS A 138 -23.76 -43.22 6.50
CA HIS A 138 -22.64 -43.47 5.58
C HIS A 138 -22.57 -42.64 4.28
N GLY A 139 -22.19 -41.37 4.41
CA GLY A 139 -21.57 -40.60 3.33
C GLY A 139 -20.08 -40.91 3.20
N SER A 140 -19.57 -40.97 1.97
CA SER A 140 -18.15 -41.04 1.64
C SER A 140 -17.38 -39.86 2.26
N HIS A 141 -16.11 -40.05 2.64
CA HIS A 141 -15.19 -39.05 3.24
C HIS A 141 -14.97 -37.76 2.41
N THR A 142 -15.72 -37.53 1.33
CA THR A 142 -15.48 -36.53 0.29
C THR A 142 -16.41 -35.31 0.35
N ASP A 143 -17.36 -35.23 1.29
CA ASP A 143 -18.38 -34.14 1.35
C ASP A 143 -18.46 -33.43 2.73
N MET A 144 -17.39 -33.39 3.54
CA MET A 144 -17.38 -32.60 4.79
C MET A 144 -16.90 -31.16 4.54
N MET A 145 -17.52 -30.18 5.21
CA MET A 145 -17.08 -28.77 5.16
C MET A 145 -15.70 -28.63 5.83
N PRO A 146 -14.83 -27.73 5.35
CA PRO A 146 -13.53 -27.46 5.98
C PRO A 146 -13.66 -27.20 7.48
N GLY A 147 -12.70 -27.67 8.29
CA GLY A 147 -12.65 -27.42 9.74
C GLY A 147 -13.56 -28.27 10.62
N MET A 148 -14.64 -28.85 10.09
CA MET A 148 -15.55 -29.69 10.88
C MET A 148 -14.82 -30.86 11.55
N ILE A 149 -15.12 -31.09 12.82
CA ILE A 149 -14.61 -32.25 13.58
C ILE A 149 -15.51 -33.47 13.39
N THR A 150 -14.90 -34.66 13.40
CA THR A 150 -15.59 -35.93 13.22
C THR A 150 -16.31 -36.39 14.50
N ASP A 151 -17.29 -37.29 14.37
CA ASP A 151 -17.95 -37.93 15.53
C ASP A 151 -16.94 -38.64 16.47
N GLU A 152 -15.82 -39.14 15.92
CA GLU A 152 -14.75 -39.78 16.69
C GLU A 152 -13.94 -38.75 17.48
N GLU A 153 -13.49 -37.66 16.84
CA GLU A 153 -12.81 -36.53 17.52
C GLU A 153 -13.71 -35.89 18.59
N MET A 154 -15.02 -35.80 18.34
CA MET A 154 -15.99 -35.29 19.31
C MET A 154 -16.17 -36.23 20.50
N ALA A 155 -16.21 -37.54 20.27
CA ALA A 155 -16.27 -38.54 21.34
C ALA A 155 -14.98 -38.58 22.19
N GLU A 156 -13.82 -38.35 21.55
CA GLU A 156 -12.52 -38.24 22.23
C GLU A 156 -12.45 -36.97 23.10
N LEU A 157 -12.85 -35.80 22.56
CA LEU A 157 -12.91 -34.55 23.32
C LEU A 157 -13.87 -34.68 24.51
N ALA A 158 -15.04 -35.30 24.32
CA ALA A 158 -15.98 -35.59 25.40
C ALA A 158 -15.50 -36.68 26.39
N GLY A 159 -14.40 -37.38 26.10
CA GLY A 159 -13.77 -38.35 26.99
C GLY A 159 -12.69 -37.75 27.91
N ALA A 160 -12.17 -36.57 27.58
CA ALA A 160 -11.10 -35.90 28.31
C ALA A 160 -11.62 -35.03 29.48
N GLU A 161 -10.74 -34.72 30.45
CA GLU A 161 -11.01 -33.81 31.58
C GLU A 161 -9.77 -32.99 31.96
N GLY A 162 -9.97 -31.79 32.52
CA GLY A 162 -8.90 -30.93 33.04
C GLY A 162 -7.94 -30.43 31.95
N VAL A 163 -6.64 -30.37 32.25
CA VAL A 163 -5.64 -29.78 31.34
C VAL A 163 -5.56 -30.52 29.99
N GLU A 164 -5.81 -31.83 29.98
CA GLU A 164 -5.84 -32.62 28.74
C GLU A 164 -7.06 -32.27 27.87
N PHE A 165 -8.21 -32.01 28.50
CA PHE A 165 -9.38 -31.48 27.81
C PHE A 165 -9.15 -30.05 27.30
N ASP A 166 -8.55 -29.18 28.11
CA ASP A 166 -8.29 -27.78 27.74
C ASP A 166 -7.37 -27.71 26.50
N ALA A 167 -6.32 -28.52 26.45
CA ALA A 167 -5.42 -28.57 25.30
C ALA A 167 -6.11 -29.09 24.03
N GLN A 168 -6.86 -30.19 24.12
CA GLN A 168 -7.60 -30.75 22.97
C GLN A 168 -8.70 -29.81 22.49
N TYR A 169 -9.38 -29.11 23.41
CA TYR A 169 -10.39 -28.10 23.08
C TYR A 169 -9.77 -26.96 22.27
N LEU A 170 -8.64 -26.40 22.71
CA LEU A 170 -7.95 -25.31 22.02
C LEU A 170 -7.47 -25.76 20.62
N GLU A 171 -6.84 -26.93 20.51
CA GLU A 171 -6.35 -27.46 19.23
C GLU A 171 -7.49 -27.71 18.23
N LEU A 172 -8.61 -28.31 18.68
CA LEU A 172 -9.75 -28.59 17.82
C LEU A 172 -10.54 -27.33 17.46
N MET A 173 -10.67 -26.37 18.38
CA MET A 173 -11.35 -25.10 18.11
C MET A 173 -10.54 -24.22 17.15
N ILE A 174 -9.20 -24.22 17.25
CA ILE A 174 -8.34 -23.54 16.27
C ILE A 174 -8.50 -24.16 14.86
N LYS A 175 -8.52 -25.50 14.76
CA LYS A 175 -8.76 -26.20 13.49
C LYS A 175 -10.14 -25.87 12.91
N HIS A 176 -11.17 -25.83 13.75
CA HIS A 176 -12.54 -25.50 13.36
C HIS A 176 -12.63 -24.06 12.83
N HIS A 177 -12.07 -23.09 13.55
CA HIS A 177 -12.04 -21.68 13.16
C HIS A 177 -11.27 -21.44 11.85
N GLN A 178 -10.18 -22.17 11.63
CA GLN A 178 -9.44 -22.11 10.36
C GLN A 178 -10.30 -22.59 9.17
N GLY A 179 -11.21 -23.56 9.39
CA GLY A 179 -12.15 -24.01 8.37
C GLY A 179 -13.20 -22.98 7.99
N ALA A 180 -13.70 -22.21 8.96
CA ALA A 180 -14.63 -21.10 8.71
C ALA A 180 -13.98 -20.02 7.81
N ILE A 181 -12.70 -19.71 8.04
CA ILE A 181 -11.93 -18.78 7.21
C ILE A 181 -11.80 -19.31 5.76
N THR A 182 -11.47 -20.60 5.59
CA THR A 182 -11.41 -21.22 4.25
C THR A 182 -12.76 -21.22 3.52
N MET A 183 -13.87 -21.37 4.25
CA MET A 183 -15.22 -21.27 3.67
C MET A 183 -15.54 -19.85 3.18
N VAL A 184 -15.08 -18.82 3.90
CA VAL A 184 -15.16 -17.42 3.46
C VAL A 184 -14.32 -17.18 2.21
N GLU A 185 -13.05 -17.63 2.19
CA GLU A 185 -12.17 -17.52 1.03
C GLU A 185 -12.81 -18.16 -0.23
N THR A 186 -13.38 -19.36 -0.08
CA THR A 186 -14.09 -20.09 -1.15
C THR A 186 -15.34 -19.35 -1.66
N LEU A 187 -16.04 -18.59 -0.80
CA LEU A 187 -17.16 -17.75 -1.21
C LEU A 187 -16.65 -16.59 -2.07
N LEU A 188 -15.62 -15.88 -1.61
CA LEU A 188 -15.10 -14.67 -2.25
C LEU A 188 -14.46 -14.94 -3.63
N GLU A 189 -14.01 -16.16 -3.88
CA GLU A 189 -13.49 -16.60 -5.18
C GLU A 189 -14.57 -16.74 -6.27
N GLN A 190 -15.86 -16.79 -5.91
CA GLN A 190 -16.95 -17.00 -6.86
C GLN A 190 -17.42 -15.68 -7.50
N GLY A 191 -17.31 -15.56 -8.82
CA GLY A 191 -17.71 -14.35 -9.53
C GLY A 191 -19.18 -13.97 -9.30
N GLY A 192 -19.41 -12.83 -8.65
CA GLY A 192 -20.74 -12.29 -8.35
C GLY A 192 -21.29 -12.64 -6.97
N SER A 193 -20.54 -13.38 -6.14
CA SER A 193 -20.86 -13.59 -4.71
C SER A 193 -20.41 -12.41 -3.85
N ALA A 194 -20.92 -12.38 -2.61
CA ALA A 194 -20.64 -11.40 -1.58
C ALA A 194 -20.74 -9.94 -2.06
N GLN A 195 -21.63 -9.68 -3.03
CA GLN A 195 -21.94 -8.33 -3.53
C GLN A 195 -22.98 -7.63 -2.65
N ASP A 196 -23.66 -8.39 -1.78
CA ASP A 196 -24.54 -7.88 -0.73
C ASP A 196 -23.69 -7.43 0.45
N PRO A 197 -23.71 -6.14 0.80
CA PRO A 197 -22.82 -5.61 1.83
C PRO A 197 -23.03 -6.26 3.20
N VAL A 198 -24.27 -6.70 3.52
CA VAL A 198 -24.57 -7.37 4.81
C VAL A 198 -23.92 -8.76 4.85
N LEU A 199 -23.83 -9.43 3.71
CA LEU A 199 -23.14 -10.71 3.61
C LEU A 199 -21.63 -10.55 3.56
N PHE A 200 -21.11 -9.58 2.80
CA PHE A 200 -19.67 -9.32 2.75
C PHE A 200 -19.14 -8.93 4.15
N GLU A 201 -19.89 -8.11 4.87
CA GLU A 201 -19.68 -7.76 6.27
C GLU A 201 -19.65 -9.01 7.14
N PHE A 202 -20.68 -9.85 7.09
CA PHE A 202 -20.71 -11.11 7.84
C PHE A 202 -19.51 -12.04 7.51
N THR A 203 -19.08 -12.12 6.25
CA THR A 203 -17.91 -12.93 5.86
C THR A 203 -16.60 -12.38 6.44
N SER A 204 -16.52 -11.05 6.56
CA SER A 204 -15.39 -10.35 7.18
C SER A 204 -15.43 -10.47 8.70
N GLU A 205 -16.61 -10.45 9.32
CA GLU A 205 -16.84 -10.72 10.75
C GLU A 205 -16.43 -12.14 11.11
N VAL A 206 -16.90 -13.15 10.38
CA VAL A 206 -16.50 -14.56 10.58
C VAL A 206 -14.98 -14.70 10.46
N THR A 207 -14.33 -14.00 9.51
CA THR A 207 -12.87 -14.07 9.38
C THR A 207 -12.15 -13.40 10.54
N THR A 208 -12.63 -12.23 10.98
CA THR A 208 -12.01 -11.40 12.01
C THR A 208 -12.22 -11.97 13.41
N GLU A 209 -13.45 -12.37 13.77
CA GLU A 209 -13.77 -12.95 15.08
C GLU A 209 -13.05 -14.29 15.29
N GLN A 210 -13.12 -15.18 14.29
CA GLN A 210 -12.47 -16.49 14.37
C GLN A 210 -10.94 -16.35 14.42
N ALA A 211 -10.35 -15.37 13.72
CA ALA A 211 -8.93 -15.05 13.82
C ALA A 211 -8.56 -14.46 15.20
N SER A 212 -9.37 -13.54 15.74
CA SER A 212 -9.18 -12.93 17.07
C SER A 212 -9.30 -13.96 18.21
N GLU A 213 -10.18 -14.96 18.07
CA GLU A 213 -10.27 -16.06 19.03
C GLU A 213 -9.05 -17.00 18.95
N ILE A 214 -8.57 -17.33 17.74
CA ILE A 214 -7.28 -18.02 17.53
C ILE A 214 -6.15 -17.26 18.22
N GLU A 215 -6.19 -15.95 18.14
CA GLU A 215 -5.16 -15.08 18.64
C GLU A 215 -5.21 -14.85 20.13
N ARG A 216 -6.39 -14.72 20.74
CA ARG A 216 -6.54 -14.70 22.19
C ARG A 216 -6.01 -15.98 22.85
N MET A 217 -6.25 -17.12 22.21
CA MET A 217 -5.66 -18.40 22.60
C MET A 217 -4.12 -18.38 22.48
N THR A 218 -3.58 -17.53 21.60
CA THR A 218 -2.14 -17.36 21.32
C THR A 218 -1.47 -16.25 22.17
N LEU A 219 -2.15 -15.16 22.50
CA LEU A 219 -1.63 -13.96 23.17
C LEU A 219 -1.54 -14.12 24.69
N MET A 220 -2.27 -15.10 25.23
CA MET A 220 -1.96 -15.69 26.53
C MET A 220 -0.48 -16.16 26.63
N LEU A 221 0.31 -16.15 25.53
CA LEU A 221 1.74 -16.43 25.51
C LEU A 221 2.74 -15.22 25.41
N ALA A 222 2.40 -13.94 25.13
CA ALA A 222 3.38 -13.02 24.46
C ALA A 222 3.86 -11.65 25.10
N THR A 223 3.60 -11.28 26.35
CA THR A 223 3.70 -9.86 26.86
C THR A 223 5.10 -9.21 27.19
N LEU A 224 6.16 -9.23 26.34
CA LEU A 224 7.54 -8.81 26.75
C LEU A 224 8.42 -7.87 25.85
N SER A 225 7.93 -7.09 24.88
CA SER A 225 8.80 -6.25 23.99
C SER A 225 9.14 -4.82 24.50
N PRO A 226 10.36 -4.27 24.28
CA PRO A 226 10.77 -2.91 24.71
C PRO A 226 10.70 -1.79 23.65
N ASP A 227 10.25 -2.02 22.41
CA ASP A 227 10.18 -0.99 21.34
C ASP A 227 9.10 0.09 21.66
N PRO A 228 9.38 1.39 21.46
CA PRO A 228 8.46 2.48 21.80
C PRO A 228 7.17 2.54 20.96
N ARG A 229 7.09 1.81 19.84
CA ARG A 229 5.87 1.65 19.03
C ARG A 229 4.88 0.66 19.67
N VAL A 230 5.35 -0.18 20.59
CA VAL A 230 4.51 -1.18 21.26
C VAL A 230 3.55 -0.49 22.25
N ASN A 231 2.25 -0.78 22.12
CA ASN A 231 1.16 -0.19 22.92
C ASN A 231 0.91 1.31 22.69
N LEU A 232 1.15 1.82 21.48
CA LEU A 232 0.60 3.13 21.12
C LEU A 232 -0.92 3.13 21.29
N SER A 233 -1.47 4.20 21.84
CA SER A 233 -2.93 4.29 22.04
C SER A 233 -3.65 4.33 20.71
N ALA A 234 -4.77 3.62 20.58
CA ALA A 234 -5.58 3.65 19.37
C ALA A 234 -6.24 5.02 19.13
N GLY A 235 -6.68 5.25 17.89
CA GLY A 235 -7.59 6.33 17.51
C GLY A 235 -7.42 6.78 16.06
N TYR A 236 -8.53 7.13 15.41
CA TYR A 236 -8.51 7.66 14.04
C TYR A 236 -7.71 8.96 13.92
N ASP A 237 -8.11 10.03 14.63
CA ASP A 237 -7.36 11.30 14.65
C ASP A 237 -6.43 11.44 15.87
N SER A 238 -6.62 10.59 16.88
CA SER A 238 -6.00 10.72 18.21
C SER A 238 -5.06 9.60 18.58
N ALA A 239 -4.70 8.71 17.63
CA ALA A 239 -3.74 7.65 17.89
C ALA A 239 -2.45 8.21 18.49
N GLY A 240 -1.89 7.45 19.43
CA GLY A 240 -0.56 7.70 19.96
C GLY A 240 0.45 7.61 18.83
N GLN A 241 1.51 8.40 18.91
CA GLN A 241 2.54 8.45 17.87
C GLN A 241 3.91 8.20 18.47
N ALA A 242 4.75 7.47 17.74
CA ALA A 242 6.16 7.34 18.04
C ALA A 242 6.98 7.75 16.81
N SER A 243 8.14 8.36 17.06
CA SER A 243 9.07 8.70 15.98
C SER A 243 10.51 8.64 16.46
N LEU A 244 11.40 8.31 15.52
CA LEU A 244 12.84 8.35 15.69
C LEU A 244 13.44 9.03 14.46
N ASN A 245 14.27 10.06 14.67
CA ASN A 245 14.99 10.80 13.62
C ASN A 245 14.10 11.32 12.47
N MET A 246 12.82 11.53 12.75
CA MET A 246 11.83 12.00 11.80
C MET A 246 10.79 12.87 12.51
N GLN A 247 10.24 13.83 11.80
CA GLN A 247 9.23 14.76 12.30
C GLN A 247 8.06 14.86 11.32
N LEU A 248 6.84 14.74 11.82
CA LEU A 248 5.62 15.06 11.06
C LEU A 248 5.52 16.57 10.85
N LEU A 249 5.52 17.02 9.60
CA LEU A 249 5.41 18.42 9.20
C LEU A 249 3.96 18.84 8.96
N ALA A 250 3.20 18.00 8.27
CA ALA A 250 1.80 18.21 7.93
C ALA A 250 1.06 16.88 7.89
N ALA A 251 -0.21 16.91 8.29
CA ALA A 251 -1.15 15.80 8.17
C ALA A 251 -2.46 16.36 7.61
N MET A 252 -2.84 15.89 6.43
CA MET A 252 -4.04 16.30 5.72
C MET A 252 -5.05 15.17 5.76
N PRO A 253 -6.30 15.41 6.22
CA PRO A 253 -7.33 14.38 6.19
C PRO A 253 -7.70 14.02 4.75
N LYS A 254 -8.40 12.90 4.57
CA LYS A 254 -9.03 12.59 3.29
C LYS A 254 -9.95 13.72 2.81
N PRO A 255 -9.93 14.09 1.52
CA PRO A 255 -10.84 15.08 0.96
C PRO A 255 -12.31 14.66 1.05
N GLU A 256 -13.22 15.65 1.03
CA GLU A 256 -14.66 15.41 0.90
C GLU A 256 -14.96 14.59 -0.37
N GLY A 257 -15.90 13.64 -0.28
CA GLY A 257 -16.23 12.71 -1.37
C GLY A 257 -15.29 11.50 -1.50
N PHE A 258 -14.25 11.41 -0.67
CA PHE A 258 -13.31 10.29 -0.59
C PHE A 258 -13.36 9.57 0.77
N TYR A 259 -14.49 9.63 1.44
CA TYR A 259 -14.83 8.83 2.62
C TYR A 259 -16.34 8.87 2.79
N ASP A 260 -16.88 7.93 3.57
CA ASP A 260 -18.28 7.97 4.00
C ASP A 260 -18.43 8.96 5.17
N PRO A 261 -19.20 10.06 5.05
CA PRO A 261 -19.41 10.99 6.15
C PRO A 261 -20.06 10.37 7.40
N ALA A 262 -20.82 9.28 7.26
CA ALA A 262 -21.41 8.54 8.37
C ALA A 262 -20.43 7.55 9.01
N ASN A 263 -19.39 7.14 8.29
CA ASN A 263 -18.36 6.22 8.75
C ASN A 263 -16.95 6.62 8.26
N PRO A 264 -16.41 7.77 8.71
CA PRO A 264 -15.15 8.30 8.18
C PRO A 264 -13.95 7.42 8.51
N GLN A 265 -14.06 6.59 9.55
CA GLN A 265 -13.02 5.70 10.03
C GLN A 265 -12.99 4.36 9.26
N GLY A 266 -14.06 4.04 8.52
CA GLY A 266 -14.22 2.72 7.89
C GLY A 266 -14.45 1.59 8.90
N LEU A 267 -15.13 1.87 10.03
CA LEU A 267 -15.47 0.86 11.04
C LEU A 267 -16.45 -0.18 10.47
N PRO A 268 -16.36 -1.46 10.87
CA PRO A 268 -17.42 -2.44 10.63
C PRO A 268 -18.75 -1.95 11.23
N MET A 269 -19.89 -2.15 10.56
CA MET A 269 -21.13 -1.43 10.89
C MET A 269 -21.93 -2.01 12.05
N SER A 270 -21.41 -3.00 12.78
CA SER A 270 -22.04 -3.49 14.02
C SER A 270 -22.18 -2.43 15.12
N ARG A 271 -21.58 -1.24 14.98
CA ARG A 271 -21.53 -0.19 16.02
C ARG A 271 -22.17 1.17 15.72
N ILE A 272 -22.77 1.40 14.55
CA ILE A 272 -23.57 2.63 14.37
C ILE A 272 -24.96 2.41 14.98
N ASN A 273 -25.04 2.57 16.30
CA ASN A 273 -26.30 2.86 16.99
C ASN A 273 -26.03 3.63 18.28
N ASP A 274 -25.92 4.95 18.17
CA ASP A 274 -25.82 5.87 19.32
C ASP A 274 -26.83 7.04 19.26
N ALA A 275 -27.95 6.83 18.57
CA ALA A 275 -29.08 7.78 18.58
C ALA A 275 -30.38 7.24 19.20
N GLY A 276 -30.52 5.93 19.44
CA GLY A 276 -31.65 5.39 20.20
C GLY A 276 -33.04 5.63 19.61
N GLU A 277 -33.20 5.68 18.29
CA GLU A 277 -34.52 5.64 17.64
C GLU A 277 -34.53 4.58 16.53
N GLU A 278 -35.53 3.69 16.59
CA GLU A 278 -35.91 2.78 15.49
C GLU A 278 -36.57 3.62 14.38
N SER A 279 -36.07 3.50 13.15
CA SER A 279 -36.82 3.88 11.96
C SER A 279 -36.97 2.68 11.02
N ASP A 280 -38.21 2.20 10.87
CA ASP A 280 -38.65 1.15 9.95
C ASP A 280 -38.64 1.59 8.46
N GLU A 281 -37.54 2.13 7.94
CA GLU A 281 -37.48 2.49 6.52
C GLU A 281 -36.84 1.35 5.69
N GLU A 282 -37.69 0.65 4.93
CA GLU A 282 -37.36 -0.38 3.90
C GLU A 282 -36.57 0.16 2.69
N ASP A 283 -36.05 1.40 2.74
CA ASP A 283 -35.35 2.09 1.65
C ASP A 283 -33.95 2.59 2.10
N ALA A 284 -33.22 1.80 2.90
CA ALA A 284 -31.86 2.17 3.32
C ALA A 284 -30.88 2.15 2.12
N GLU A 285 -30.24 3.29 1.90
CA GLU A 285 -29.24 3.58 0.87
C GLU A 285 -27.90 2.81 1.07
N PRO A 286 -27.08 2.69 0.01
CA PRO A 286 -26.00 1.69 -0.15
C PRO A 286 -24.83 1.87 0.82
N ARG A 287 -24.16 0.75 1.14
CA ARG A 287 -23.07 0.64 2.11
C ARG A 287 -21.72 0.51 1.37
N PRO A 288 -20.70 1.33 1.67
CA PRO A 288 -19.37 1.21 1.07
C PRO A 288 -18.63 -0.07 1.53
N SER A 289 -17.80 -0.63 0.66
CA SER A 289 -16.81 -1.69 0.95
C SER A 289 -15.60 -1.16 1.74
N LEU A 290 -14.90 -2.07 2.44
CA LEU A 290 -13.72 -1.79 3.28
C LEU A 290 -12.62 -0.98 2.57
N LEU A 291 -12.49 -1.11 1.24
CA LEU A 291 -11.45 -0.45 0.45
C LEU A 291 -11.98 0.66 -0.45
N ASP A 292 -13.28 0.94 -0.46
CA ASP A 292 -13.90 1.77 -1.50
C ASP A 292 -13.25 3.14 -1.65
N PHE A 293 -12.73 3.66 -0.53
CA PHE A 293 -12.06 4.95 -0.40
C PHE A 293 -10.61 4.83 0.09
N ALA A 294 -9.98 3.66 -0.01
CA ALA A 294 -8.59 3.46 0.39
C ALA A 294 -7.65 4.28 -0.49
N ASN A 295 -6.75 5.04 0.14
CA ASN A 295 -5.65 5.72 -0.57
C ASN A 295 -4.62 4.69 -1.03
N THR A 296 -4.00 4.95 -2.18
CA THR A 296 -2.99 4.07 -2.77
C THR A 296 -1.68 4.81 -3.07
N ASP A 297 -0.94 4.39 -4.10
CA ASP A 297 0.35 4.97 -4.46
C ASP A 297 0.27 6.44 -4.92
N ILE A 298 1.42 7.11 -4.90
CA ILE A 298 1.55 8.54 -5.21
C ILE A 298 2.55 8.80 -6.34
N ALA A 299 2.20 9.74 -7.22
CA ALA A 299 3.09 10.26 -8.24
C ALA A 299 3.34 11.75 -8.02
N PHE A 300 4.48 12.24 -8.52
CA PHE A 300 4.90 13.63 -8.38
C PHE A 300 5.27 14.21 -9.74
N ALA A 301 4.81 15.42 -10.01
CA ALA A 301 5.19 16.21 -11.16
C ALA A 301 5.37 17.67 -10.72
N GLU A 302 6.61 18.16 -10.73
CA GLU A 302 6.98 19.50 -10.25
C GLU A 302 6.49 19.72 -8.81
N ASP A 303 5.67 20.75 -8.61
CA ASP A 303 5.08 21.10 -7.34
C ASP A 303 3.70 20.45 -7.15
N VAL A 304 3.36 19.41 -7.93
CA VAL A 304 2.08 18.69 -7.83
C VAL A 304 2.31 17.25 -7.36
N LEU A 305 1.59 16.86 -6.32
CA LEU A 305 1.46 15.48 -5.85
C LEU A 305 0.10 14.95 -6.28
N ILE A 306 0.07 13.73 -6.83
CA ILE A 306 -1.16 13.02 -7.15
C ILE A 306 -1.23 11.79 -6.24
N ALA A 307 -2.27 11.73 -5.41
CA ALA A 307 -2.57 10.57 -4.58
C ALA A 307 -3.63 9.70 -5.22
N GLY A 308 -3.27 8.47 -5.55
CA GLY A 308 -4.19 7.43 -6.01
C GLY A 308 -5.18 7.01 -4.93
N ASN A 309 -6.32 6.50 -5.35
CA ASN A 309 -7.36 6.00 -4.46
C ASN A 309 -8.26 5.00 -5.20
N TYR A 310 -8.83 4.05 -4.48
CA TYR A 310 -9.79 3.10 -5.02
C TYR A 310 -11.01 3.77 -5.70
N HIS A 311 -11.35 4.99 -5.29
CA HIS A 311 -12.44 5.82 -5.79
C HIS A 311 -12.02 6.81 -6.91
N GLY A 312 -10.73 6.93 -7.21
CA GLY A 312 -10.20 7.89 -8.18
C GLY A 312 -8.83 8.43 -7.77
N PHE A 313 -8.63 9.74 -7.78
CA PHE A 313 -7.38 10.34 -7.32
C PHE A 313 -7.55 11.78 -6.83
N ASN A 314 -6.60 12.27 -6.05
CA ASN A 314 -6.57 13.63 -5.51
C ASN A 314 -5.27 14.34 -5.91
N ALA A 315 -5.37 15.58 -6.37
CA ALA A 315 -4.19 16.39 -6.74
C ALA A 315 -3.93 17.47 -5.68
N TYR A 316 -2.66 17.65 -5.29
CA TYR A 316 -2.22 18.60 -4.28
C TYR A 316 -1.07 19.48 -4.80
N ASP A 317 -1.13 20.78 -4.53
CA ASP A 317 0.02 21.68 -4.63
C ASP A 317 0.89 21.49 -3.38
N ILE A 318 2.13 21.08 -3.63
CA ILE A 318 3.15 20.78 -2.63
C ILE A 318 4.33 21.76 -2.66
N SER A 319 4.19 22.91 -3.34
CA SER A 319 5.20 23.99 -3.35
C SER A 319 5.56 24.46 -1.93
N ASN A 320 4.66 24.26 -0.97
CA ASN A 320 4.94 24.38 0.46
C ASN A 320 4.68 23.05 1.19
N PRO A 321 5.71 22.25 1.52
CA PRO A 321 5.55 20.94 2.14
C PRO A 321 4.96 20.97 3.55
N THR A 322 5.02 22.11 4.25
CA THR A 322 4.39 22.22 5.59
C THR A 322 2.91 22.58 5.52
N SER A 323 2.36 22.82 4.32
CA SER A 323 0.96 23.17 4.11
C SER A 323 0.49 22.80 2.70
N PRO A 324 0.51 21.51 2.30
CA PRO A 324 -0.02 21.08 1.01
C PRO A 324 -1.45 21.59 0.78
N GLN A 325 -1.78 22.00 -0.44
CA GLN A 325 -3.11 22.52 -0.79
C GLN A 325 -3.79 21.59 -1.78
N LEU A 326 -4.98 21.09 -1.44
CA LEU A 326 -5.78 20.28 -2.36
C LEU A 326 -6.21 21.14 -3.57
N MET A 327 -5.92 20.66 -4.77
CA MET A 327 -6.24 21.31 -6.05
C MET A 327 -7.55 20.78 -6.65
N SER A 328 -7.76 19.48 -6.58
CA SER A 328 -8.97 18.80 -7.06
C SER A 328 -9.09 17.38 -6.51
N SER A 329 -10.31 16.88 -6.55
CA SER A 329 -10.65 15.49 -6.21
C SER A 329 -11.36 14.87 -7.41
N VAL A 330 -10.76 13.89 -8.07
CA VAL A 330 -11.27 13.28 -9.29
C VAL A 330 -11.90 11.93 -8.97
N VAL A 331 -13.22 11.85 -9.09
CA VAL A 331 -14.00 10.65 -8.79
C VAL A 331 -14.16 9.82 -10.05
N CYS A 332 -13.53 8.64 -10.04
CA CYS A 332 -13.48 7.69 -11.15
C CYS A 332 -13.33 6.29 -10.55
N PRO A 333 -14.38 5.69 -9.98
CA PRO A 333 -14.25 4.43 -9.25
C PRO A 333 -13.70 3.32 -10.16
N GLY A 334 -12.93 2.42 -9.56
CA GLY A 334 -12.24 1.36 -10.29
C GLY A 334 -11.44 0.38 -9.43
N GLY A 335 -11.12 0.74 -8.18
CA GLY A 335 -10.24 -0.07 -7.32
C GLY A 335 -8.78 -0.01 -7.75
N GLN A 336 -7.87 -0.24 -6.80
CA GLN A 336 -6.45 0.11 -6.90
C GLN A 336 -6.25 1.61 -7.09
N GLY A 337 -6.25 2.12 -8.32
CA GLY A 337 -6.10 3.55 -8.55
C GLY A 337 -4.66 4.05 -8.45
N ASP A 338 -3.66 3.18 -8.59
CA ASP A 338 -2.25 3.60 -8.66
C ASP A 338 -2.01 4.49 -9.88
N VAL A 339 -1.17 5.52 -9.69
CA VAL A 339 -1.00 6.61 -10.65
C VAL A 339 0.44 6.77 -11.12
N SER A 340 0.60 7.17 -12.39
CA SER A 340 1.85 7.72 -12.94
C SER A 340 1.55 8.97 -13.75
N VAL A 341 2.50 9.90 -13.82
CA VAL A 341 2.42 11.12 -14.65
C VAL A 341 3.57 11.14 -15.65
N ILE A 342 3.28 11.49 -16.90
CA ILE A 342 4.28 11.78 -17.94
C ILE A 342 3.81 12.99 -18.74
N GLY A 343 4.56 14.09 -18.66
CA GLY A 343 4.17 15.35 -19.31
C GLY A 343 2.80 15.81 -18.84
N ASN A 344 1.84 15.94 -19.77
CA ASN A 344 0.45 16.31 -19.46
C ASN A 344 -0.48 15.09 -19.33
N LEU A 345 0.05 13.88 -19.30
CA LEU A 345 -0.76 12.66 -19.19
C LEU A 345 -0.63 12.05 -17.80
N LEU A 346 -1.76 11.62 -17.25
CA LEU A 346 -1.83 10.81 -16.04
C LEU A 346 -2.41 9.44 -16.38
N ILE A 347 -1.74 8.40 -15.92
CA ILE A 347 -2.13 7.00 -16.10
C ILE A 347 -2.65 6.50 -14.76
N MET A 348 -3.78 5.80 -14.75
CA MET A 348 -4.38 5.24 -13.54
C MET A 348 -4.77 3.77 -13.74
N SER A 349 -4.34 2.92 -12.82
CA SER A 349 -4.72 1.50 -12.75
C SER A 349 -6.18 1.32 -12.36
N VAL A 350 -6.87 0.36 -13.00
CA VAL A 350 -8.23 -0.05 -12.65
C VAL A 350 -8.31 -1.58 -12.65
N GLU A 351 -8.65 -2.14 -11.50
CA GLU A 351 -8.66 -3.59 -11.31
C GLU A 351 -10.06 -4.17 -11.09
N GLN A 352 -10.93 -3.45 -10.37
CA GLN A 352 -12.20 -3.98 -9.89
C GLN A 352 -13.32 -3.83 -10.92
N ASN A 353 -14.28 -4.74 -10.82
CA ASN A 353 -15.46 -4.77 -11.68
C ASN A 353 -16.37 -3.55 -11.58
N ARG A 354 -16.31 -2.79 -10.48
CA ARG A 354 -17.09 -1.56 -10.32
C ARG A 354 -16.63 -0.43 -11.27
N GLY A 355 -15.45 -0.57 -11.88
CA GLY A 355 -14.96 0.37 -12.87
C GLY A 355 -15.88 0.48 -14.07
N ARG A 356 -16.22 1.71 -14.46
CA ARG A 356 -16.95 2.03 -15.70
C ARG A 356 -16.09 2.82 -16.67
N LEU A 357 -16.34 2.67 -17.97
CA LEU A 357 -15.66 3.45 -19.01
C LEU A 357 -15.94 4.96 -18.90
N ASP A 358 -17.13 5.32 -18.42
CA ASP A 358 -17.61 6.70 -18.26
C ASP A 358 -17.40 7.29 -16.87
N CYS A 359 -16.69 6.56 -15.99
CA CYS A 359 -16.53 6.91 -14.56
C CYS A 359 -17.84 7.14 -13.80
N GLY A 360 -18.94 6.55 -14.26
CA GLY A 360 -20.18 6.49 -13.51
C GLY A 360 -19.99 5.90 -12.11
N LEU A 361 -20.81 6.37 -11.17
CA LEU A 361 -20.76 5.95 -9.76
C LEU A 361 -21.62 4.72 -9.46
N THR A 362 -22.42 4.30 -10.43
CA THR A 362 -23.24 3.10 -10.34
C THR A 362 -22.43 1.87 -10.72
N GLY A 363 -22.66 0.74 -10.06
CA GLY A 363 -22.06 -0.53 -10.45
C GLY A 363 -22.55 -1.01 -11.83
N VAL A 364 -21.86 -2.01 -12.38
CA VAL A 364 -22.30 -2.72 -13.59
C VAL A 364 -22.77 -4.12 -13.19
N ALA A 365 -24.07 -4.37 -13.32
CA ALA A 365 -24.72 -5.56 -12.78
C ALA A 365 -24.63 -6.79 -13.68
N GLU A 366 -24.54 -6.57 -14.99
CA GLU A 366 -24.51 -7.64 -15.97
C GLU A 366 -23.16 -8.36 -15.95
N ARG A 367 -23.17 -9.70 -16.01
CA ARG A 367 -21.94 -10.52 -16.10
C ARG A 367 -21.03 -10.15 -17.28
N VAL A 368 -21.63 -9.68 -18.38
CA VAL A 368 -20.95 -9.19 -19.58
C VAL A 368 -21.54 -7.83 -19.90
N SER A 369 -20.71 -6.80 -19.96
CA SER A 369 -21.17 -5.43 -20.22
C SER A 369 -20.13 -4.61 -20.98
N ASP A 370 -20.62 -3.83 -21.94
CA ASP A 370 -19.82 -2.84 -22.68
C ASP A 370 -19.51 -1.59 -21.83
N GLU A 371 -20.18 -1.41 -20.67
CA GLU A 371 -19.94 -0.28 -19.77
C GLU A 371 -18.81 -0.56 -18.77
N ARG A 372 -18.53 -1.85 -18.48
CA ARG A 372 -17.51 -2.27 -17.51
C ARG A 372 -16.11 -1.96 -18.01
N PHE A 373 -15.25 -1.54 -17.08
CA PHE A 373 -13.85 -1.24 -17.37
C PHE A 373 -12.91 -1.86 -16.33
N ARG A 374 -11.88 -2.57 -16.81
CA ARG A 374 -10.65 -2.86 -16.06
C ARG A 374 -9.45 -2.79 -17.01
N GLY A 375 -8.33 -2.22 -16.56
CA GLY A 375 -7.15 -1.91 -17.37
C GLY A 375 -6.57 -0.57 -16.93
N ILE A 376 -6.04 0.24 -17.86
CA ILE A 376 -5.53 1.59 -17.54
C ILE A 376 -6.37 2.71 -18.13
N ARG A 377 -6.61 3.76 -17.34
CA ARG A 377 -7.18 5.03 -17.81
C ARG A 377 -6.07 6.02 -18.07
N ILE A 378 -6.26 6.87 -19.07
CA ILE A 378 -5.31 7.92 -19.44
C ILE A 378 -6.07 9.24 -19.43
N PHE A 379 -5.60 10.19 -18.63
CA PHE A 379 -6.17 11.51 -18.47
C PHE A 379 -5.22 12.57 -19.02
N ASP A 380 -5.77 13.58 -19.69
CA ASP A 380 -5.08 14.86 -19.88
C ASP A 380 -5.22 15.68 -18.59
N VAL A 381 -4.07 15.98 -17.99
CA VAL A 381 -3.90 16.74 -16.75
C VAL A 381 -3.15 18.05 -16.98
N SER A 382 -3.16 18.58 -18.21
CA SER A 382 -2.68 19.95 -18.49
C SER A 382 -3.36 21.02 -17.61
N ASP A 383 -4.56 20.71 -17.10
CA ASP A 383 -5.20 21.38 -15.98
C ASP A 383 -5.59 20.34 -14.91
N PHE A 384 -4.79 20.23 -13.85
CA PHE A 384 -5.07 19.36 -12.71
C PHE A 384 -6.39 19.68 -11.99
N THR A 385 -6.99 20.85 -12.20
CA THR A 385 -8.28 21.20 -11.56
C THR A 385 -9.49 20.65 -12.29
N MET A 386 -9.34 20.28 -13.57
CA MET A 386 -10.38 19.69 -14.41
C MET A 386 -9.82 18.64 -15.39
N PRO A 387 -9.24 17.52 -14.91
CA PRO A 387 -8.68 16.49 -15.79
C PRO A 387 -9.73 15.87 -16.71
N VAL A 388 -9.33 15.48 -17.93
CA VAL A 388 -10.21 14.87 -18.93
C VAL A 388 -9.70 13.48 -19.27
N GLN A 389 -10.56 12.45 -19.19
CA GLN A 389 -10.19 11.12 -19.66
C GLN A 389 -10.08 11.15 -21.19
N VAL A 390 -8.88 10.92 -21.74
CA VAL A 390 -8.61 10.97 -23.18
C VAL A 390 -8.55 9.58 -23.80
N ALA A 391 -8.16 8.58 -23.04
CA ALA A 391 -8.09 7.20 -23.50
C ALA A 391 -8.29 6.19 -22.37
N ALA A 392 -8.56 4.94 -22.75
CA ALA A 392 -8.69 3.83 -21.83
C ALA A 392 -8.29 2.53 -22.56
N VAL A 393 -7.45 1.71 -21.94
CA VAL A 393 -6.99 0.43 -22.50
C VAL A 393 -7.48 -0.71 -21.63
N GLN A 394 -8.35 -1.57 -22.17
CA GLN A 394 -8.88 -2.73 -21.45
C GLN A 394 -7.92 -3.92 -21.54
N THR A 395 -7.78 -4.63 -20.42
CA THR A 395 -6.92 -5.82 -20.29
C THR A 395 -7.73 -7.00 -19.77
N CYS A 396 -7.30 -8.23 -20.03
CA CYS A 396 -8.06 -9.41 -19.62
C CYS A 396 -8.22 -9.58 -18.10
N ARG A 397 -7.26 -9.05 -17.34
CA ARG A 397 -7.16 -9.20 -15.88
C ARG A 397 -7.12 -7.86 -15.13
N GLY A 398 -7.55 -6.78 -15.79
CA GLY A 398 -7.43 -5.44 -15.21
C GLY A 398 -5.97 -4.96 -15.12
N SER A 399 -5.77 -3.86 -14.43
CA SER A 399 -4.46 -3.35 -14.04
C SER A 399 -4.49 -3.19 -12.54
N HIS A 400 -3.72 -4.01 -11.84
CA HIS A 400 -3.50 -3.86 -10.41
C HIS A 400 -2.53 -2.72 -10.19
N THR A 401 -1.31 -2.87 -10.73
CA THR A 401 -0.32 -1.80 -10.86
C THR A 401 0.12 -1.66 -12.32
N HIS A 402 0.82 -0.57 -12.62
CA HIS A 402 1.40 -0.32 -13.93
C HIS A 402 2.77 0.34 -13.79
N THR A 403 3.65 0.10 -14.76
CA THR A 403 5.03 0.61 -14.72
C THR A 403 5.35 1.33 -16.01
N VAL A 404 5.77 2.59 -15.91
CA VAL A 404 6.29 3.36 -17.04
C VAL A 404 7.73 2.92 -17.32
N VAL A 405 8.00 2.36 -18.51
CA VAL A 405 9.30 1.74 -18.85
C VAL A 405 10.12 2.48 -19.89
N SER A 406 9.49 3.34 -20.70
CA SER A 406 10.20 4.17 -21.67
C SER A 406 10.71 5.46 -21.03
N ASP A 407 11.80 5.99 -21.56
CA ASP A 407 12.28 7.34 -21.23
C ASP A 407 11.26 8.39 -21.74
N PRO A 408 10.84 9.38 -20.91
CA PRO A 408 9.99 10.48 -21.36
C PRO A 408 10.56 11.30 -22.52
N ASP A 409 11.88 11.22 -22.76
CA ASP A 409 12.57 11.90 -23.86
C ASP A 409 12.70 11.05 -25.15
N ASP A 410 12.21 9.80 -25.15
CA ASP A 410 12.24 8.88 -26.31
C ASP A 410 10.99 9.00 -27.23
N ASP A 411 11.17 8.55 -28.48
CA ASP A 411 10.37 8.80 -29.69
C ASP A 411 8.84 8.70 -29.55
N ASN A 412 8.21 9.79 -29.11
CA ASN A 412 6.77 10.12 -29.17
C ASN A 412 5.78 9.08 -28.58
N ASN A 413 6.28 8.05 -27.90
CA ASN A 413 5.48 6.94 -27.40
C ASN A 413 5.99 6.52 -26.02
N ILE A 414 5.07 6.41 -25.08
CA ILE A 414 5.32 5.81 -23.77
C ILE A 414 5.04 4.32 -23.84
N LEU A 415 5.90 3.50 -23.25
CA LEU A 415 5.64 2.09 -22.99
C LEU A 415 5.31 1.88 -21.51
N VAL A 416 4.28 1.07 -21.26
CA VAL A 416 3.77 0.76 -19.93
C VAL A 416 3.62 -0.75 -19.78
N TYR A 417 4.20 -1.33 -18.73
CA TYR A 417 3.93 -2.71 -18.34
C TYR A 417 2.72 -2.76 -17.43
N ILE A 418 1.81 -3.71 -17.69
CA ILE A 418 0.60 -3.91 -16.91
C ILE A 418 0.74 -5.18 -16.06
N SER A 419 0.53 -5.01 -14.76
CA SER A 419 0.41 -6.10 -13.79
C SER A 419 -1.07 -6.36 -13.52
N GLY A 420 -1.68 -7.31 -14.24
CA GLY A 420 -3.08 -7.69 -14.02
C GLY A 420 -3.21 -8.88 -13.07
N THR A 421 -3.79 -8.68 -11.89
CA THR A 421 -3.95 -9.71 -10.86
C THR A 421 -5.38 -10.28 -10.81
N SER A 422 -6.38 -9.51 -11.26
CA SER A 422 -7.79 -9.92 -11.28
C SER A 422 -8.04 -11.21 -12.08
N TYR A 423 -9.19 -11.83 -11.86
CA TYR A 423 -9.61 -12.98 -12.65
C TYR A 423 -9.81 -12.61 -14.12
N VAL A 424 -9.61 -13.61 -14.99
CA VAL A 424 -9.77 -13.46 -16.44
C VAL A 424 -11.25 -13.23 -16.79
N ARG A 425 -11.58 -12.12 -17.45
CA ARG A 425 -12.96 -11.89 -17.95
C ARG A 425 -13.42 -12.94 -18.95
N PRO A 426 -14.74 -13.17 -19.06
CA PRO A 426 -15.31 -13.93 -20.16
C PRO A 426 -14.87 -13.36 -21.51
N GLY A 427 -14.56 -14.24 -22.47
CA GLY A 427 -14.23 -13.84 -23.83
C GLY A 427 -15.39 -13.14 -24.55
N GLU A 428 -16.63 -13.33 -24.08
CA GLU A 428 -17.79 -12.57 -24.55
C GLU A 428 -17.77 -11.10 -24.13
N GLU A 429 -17.07 -10.76 -23.02
CA GLU A 429 -16.91 -9.38 -22.56
C GLU A 429 -15.71 -8.69 -23.21
N LEU A 430 -14.60 -9.41 -23.40
CA LEU A 430 -13.45 -8.89 -24.12
C LEU A 430 -12.81 -10.00 -24.96
N GLU A 431 -12.81 -9.79 -26.28
CA GLU A 431 -12.22 -10.73 -27.22
C GLU A 431 -10.72 -10.94 -26.91
N GLY A 432 -10.27 -12.21 -26.97
CA GLY A 432 -8.87 -12.59 -26.70
C GLY A 432 -8.57 -12.94 -25.24
N CYS A 433 -9.57 -12.91 -24.35
CA CYS A 433 -9.41 -13.37 -22.98
C CYS A 433 -9.69 -14.86 -22.84
N VAL A 434 -8.63 -15.61 -22.52
CA VAL A 434 -8.63 -17.07 -22.36
C VAL A 434 -8.25 -17.41 -20.91
N ASN A 435 -9.08 -18.20 -20.23
CA ASN A 435 -8.86 -18.63 -18.85
C ASN A 435 -8.45 -20.11 -18.74
N GLU A 436 -8.25 -20.79 -19.87
CA GLU A 436 -7.80 -22.18 -19.86
C GLU A 436 -6.34 -22.28 -19.37
N SER A 437 -5.97 -23.49 -18.94
CA SER A 437 -4.61 -23.79 -18.52
C SER A 437 -3.61 -23.43 -19.62
N PRO A 438 -2.41 -22.90 -19.30
CA PRO A 438 -1.38 -22.64 -20.31
C PRO A 438 -0.92 -23.91 -21.05
N PHE A 439 -1.21 -25.10 -20.51
CA PHE A 439 -0.95 -26.39 -21.17
C PHE A 439 -2.03 -26.76 -22.21
N GLU A 440 -3.22 -26.16 -22.11
CA GLU A 440 -4.34 -26.37 -23.03
C GLU A 440 -4.41 -25.27 -24.08
N ASP A 441 -4.17 -24.02 -23.68
CA ASP A 441 -4.13 -22.86 -24.57
C ASP A 441 -2.97 -21.91 -24.21
N ALA A 442 -2.05 -21.75 -25.16
CA ALA A 442 -0.90 -20.86 -25.02
C ALA A 442 -1.28 -19.37 -24.98
N GLU A 443 -2.51 -19.02 -25.39
CA GLU A 443 -3.06 -17.66 -25.34
C GLU A 443 -3.72 -17.34 -23.99
N SER A 444 -3.56 -18.20 -22.98
CA SER A 444 -4.00 -17.94 -21.60
C SER A 444 -3.63 -16.53 -21.17
N ALA A 445 -4.57 -15.84 -20.50
CA ALA A 445 -4.35 -14.50 -19.97
C ALA A 445 -3.52 -14.50 -18.67
N ARG A 446 -3.14 -15.70 -18.17
CA ARG A 446 -2.17 -15.90 -17.10
C ARG A 446 -0.76 -16.10 -17.70
N PHE A 447 0.28 -16.00 -16.88
CA PHE A 447 1.68 -16.26 -17.27
C PHE A 447 2.22 -15.37 -18.40
N ARG A 448 1.77 -14.12 -18.43
CA ARG A 448 2.28 -13.08 -19.33
C ARG A 448 2.14 -11.71 -18.67
N ILE A 449 2.89 -10.74 -19.15
CA ILE A 449 2.62 -9.33 -18.90
C ILE A 449 2.06 -8.70 -20.17
N GLU A 450 1.35 -7.59 -20.07
CA GLU A 450 0.85 -6.85 -21.23
C GLU A 450 1.62 -5.53 -21.35
N VAL A 451 2.13 -5.24 -22.54
CA VAL A 451 2.84 -3.98 -22.82
C VAL A 451 1.91 -3.07 -23.61
N VAL A 452 1.59 -1.92 -23.02
CA VAL A 452 0.79 -0.87 -23.64
C VAL A 452 1.69 0.20 -24.22
N GLN A 453 1.40 0.63 -25.44
CA GLN A 453 2.00 1.81 -26.05
C GLN A 453 1.01 2.96 -25.99
N ILE A 454 1.44 4.13 -25.52
CA ILE A 454 0.65 5.37 -25.46
C ILE A 454 1.36 6.44 -26.31
N PRO A 455 0.83 6.80 -27.48
CA PRO A 455 1.38 7.91 -28.27
C PRO A 455 1.12 9.25 -27.57
N LEU A 456 2.14 10.06 -27.34
CA LEU A 456 2.02 11.33 -26.61
C LEU A 456 1.13 12.35 -27.33
N ASP A 457 1.26 12.42 -28.67
CA ASP A 457 0.48 13.36 -29.49
C ASP A 457 -0.98 12.92 -29.71
N ASN A 458 -1.28 11.62 -29.61
CA ASN A 458 -2.61 11.04 -29.86
C ASN A 458 -2.85 9.91 -28.85
N PRO A 459 -3.04 10.23 -27.56
CA PRO A 459 -3.19 9.22 -26.51
C PRO A 459 -4.40 8.31 -26.72
N GLU A 460 -5.40 8.72 -27.51
CA GLU A 460 -6.55 7.90 -27.92
C GLU A 460 -6.17 6.65 -28.72
N ASP A 461 -4.99 6.62 -29.34
CA ASP A 461 -4.46 5.48 -30.08
C ASP A 461 -3.74 4.45 -29.18
N ALA A 462 -3.78 4.65 -27.86
CA ALA A 462 -3.18 3.76 -26.88
C ALA A 462 -3.73 2.34 -26.98
N ARG A 463 -2.84 1.35 -26.97
CA ARG A 463 -3.20 -0.06 -27.17
C ARG A 463 -2.13 -1.00 -26.65
N ILE A 464 -2.54 -2.24 -26.35
CA ILE A 464 -1.61 -3.34 -26.09
C ILE A 464 -0.85 -3.65 -27.38
N VAL A 465 0.47 -3.58 -27.34
CA VAL A 465 1.36 -3.84 -28.48
C VAL A 465 2.15 -5.14 -28.35
N SER A 466 2.33 -5.63 -27.12
CA SER A 466 3.05 -6.88 -26.85
C SER A 466 2.47 -7.62 -25.64
N ARG A 467 2.68 -8.95 -25.62
CA ARG A 467 2.25 -9.85 -24.54
C ARG A 467 3.34 -10.88 -24.24
N PRO A 468 4.51 -10.46 -23.74
CA PRO A 468 5.65 -11.36 -23.55
C PRO A 468 5.35 -12.41 -22.46
N GLN A 469 5.70 -13.66 -22.75
CA GLN A 469 5.56 -14.80 -21.84
C GLN A 469 6.78 -14.88 -20.90
N VAL A 470 6.96 -13.87 -20.05
CA VAL A 470 8.14 -13.73 -19.17
C VAL A 470 8.27 -14.83 -18.10
N PHE A 471 7.23 -15.63 -17.91
CA PHE A 471 7.16 -16.74 -16.97
C PHE A 471 7.61 -18.08 -17.59
N ALA A 472 7.76 -18.13 -18.92
CA ALA A 472 8.13 -19.34 -19.62
C ALA A 472 9.55 -19.78 -19.26
N ASP A 473 9.76 -21.09 -19.11
CA ASP A 473 11.09 -21.66 -18.95
C ASP A 473 11.89 -21.44 -20.24
N PRO A 474 13.01 -20.69 -20.21
CA PRO A 474 13.75 -20.34 -21.42
C PRO A 474 14.31 -21.55 -22.17
N SER A 475 14.50 -22.69 -21.50
CA SER A 475 15.14 -23.87 -22.06
C SER A 475 14.15 -24.81 -22.77
N SER A 476 12.94 -24.95 -22.22
CA SER A 476 11.91 -25.89 -22.65
C SER A 476 10.75 -25.20 -23.36
N GLY A 477 10.55 -23.90 -23.14
CA GLY A 477 9.42 -23.12 -23.65
C GLY A 477 8.10 -23.41 -22.92
N VAL A 478 8.13 -24.12 -21.79
CA VAL A 478 6.94 -24.33 -20.95
C VAL A 478 6.52 -23.00 -20.34
N ILE A 479 5.29 -22.54 -20.63
CA ILE A 479 4.79 -21.21 -20.25
C ILE A 479 4.73 -21.02 -18.72
N ALA A 480 4.27 -22.04 -17.99
CA ALA A 480 4.33 -22.08 -16.54
C ALA A 480 5.71 -22.65 -16.10
N GLY A 481 6.77 -21.90 -16.37
CA GLY A 481 8.15 -22.34 -16.14
C GLY A 481 8.75 -21.91 -14.80
N LEU A 482 7.92 -21.41 -13.89
CA LEU A 482 8.30 -20.88 -12.58
C LEU A 482 7.59 -21.68 -11.47
N TRP A 483 7.60 -21.16 -10.24
CA TRP A 483 7.05 -21.88 -9.09
C TRP A 483 5.55 -22.20 -9.25
N GLU A 484 5.18 -23.45 -9.01
CA GLU A 484 3.81 -23.97 -9.19
C GLU A 484 2.91 -23.73 -7.95
N GLY A 485 3.43 -23.13 -6.90
CA GLY A 485 2.72 -22.91 -5.63
C GLY A 485 2.88 -24.05 -4.61
N GLY A 486 2.60 -23.75 -3.35
CA GLY A 486 2.48 -24.73 -2.27
C GLY A 486 3.58 -24.67 -1.20
N ASP A 487 3.70 -25.78 -0.47
CA ASP A 487 4.51 -25.89 0.74
C ASP A 487 6.02 -26.02 0.43
N HIS A 488 6.82 -25.13 1.03
CA HIS A 488 8.30 -25.17 0.99
C HIS A 488 8.91 -26.10 2.06
N GLY A 489 8.11 -26.71 2.91
CA GLY A 489 8.49 -27.65 3.97
C GLY A 489 8.23 -27.13 5.39
N THR A 490 8.70 -27.89 6.37
CA THR A 490 8.43 -27.55 7.78
C THR A 490 9.13 -26.24 8.18
N GLY A 491 8.34 -25.26 8.65
CA GLY A 491 8.84 -23.98 9.15
C GLY A 491 8.97 -22.89 8.07
N THR A 492 8.45 -23.13 6.88
CA THR A 492 8.41 -22.19 5.77
C THR A 492 6.96 -21.74 5.49
N GLN A 493 6.80 -20.69 4.69
CA GLN A 493 5.48 -20.26 4.25
C GLN A 493 5.00 -21.08 3.04
N ASP A 494 3.67 -21.20 2.90
CA ASP A 494 3.06 -21.60 1.63
C ASP A 494 3.09 -20.42 0.67
N THR A 495 3.56 -20.66 -0.55
CA THR A 495 3.71 -19.62 -1.58
C THR A 495 2.72 -19.80 -2.71
N ASN A 496 2.35 -18.69 -3.34
CA ASN A 496 1.42 -18.68 -4.46
C ASN A 496 2.06 -19.19 -5.76
N GLU A 497 1.24 -19.74 -6.66
CA GLU A 497 1.68 -20.06 -8.02
C GLU A 497 2.10 -18.79 -8.76
N THR A 498 3.28 -18.82 -9.40
CA THR A 498 3.80 -17.68 -10.16
C THR A 498 3.15 -17.57 -11.54
N ASN A 499 1.98 -16.91 -11.60
CA ASN A 499 1.23 -16.72 -12.84
C ASN A 499 0.95 -15.24 -13.22
N HIS A 500 1.44 -14.30 -12.41
CA HIS A 500 1.46 -12.86 -12.67
C HIS A 500 2.50 -12.17 -11.79
N CYS A 501 2.87 -10.96 -12.20
CA CYS A 501 3.59 -10.03 -11.34
C CYS A 501 2.60 -9.15 -10.58
N HIS A 502 2.87 -8.90 -9.30
CA HIS A 502 2.15 -7.90 -8.52
C HIS A 502 2.67 -6.53 -8.93
N ASP A 503 3.97 -6.28 -8.70
CA ASP A 503 4.69 -5.10 -9.18
C ASP A 503 5.88 -5.44 -10.05
N ILE A 504 6.20 -4.51 -10.95
CA ILE A 504 7.43 -4.56 -11.75
C ILE A 504 8.11 -3.20 -11.63
N THR A 505 9.30 -3.15 -11.05
CA THR A 505 10.09 -1.93 -11.00
C THR A 505 11.06 -1.87 -12.17
N ALA A 506 10.90 -0.88 -13.05
CA ALA A 506 11.78 -0.69 -14.20
C ALA A 506 12.93 0.25 -13.85
N PHE A 507 14.12 -0.06 -14.36
CA PHE A 507 15.29 0.82 -14.31
C PHE A 507 15.80 1.06 -15.75
N PRO A 508 15.13 1.94 -16.52
CA PRO A 508 15.37 2.07 -17.97
C PRO A 508 16.81 2.45 -18.33
N ALA A 509 17.44 3.32 -17.52
CA ALA A 509 18.82 3.77 -17.74
C ALA A 509 19.85 2.61 -17.75
N LEU A 510 19.55 1.51 -17.06
CA LEU A 510 20.40 0.32 -17.01
C LEU A 510 19.87 -0.84 -17.87
N GLY A 511 18.70 -0.67 -18.51
CA GLY A 511 18.09 -1.72 -19.32
C GLY A 511 17.63 -2.94 -18.50
N ILE A 512 17.35 -2.77 -17.21
CA ILE A 512 16.89 -3.86 -16.32
C ILE A 512 15.56 -3.52 -15.64
N ALA A 513 14.81 -4.54 -15.23
CA ALA A 513 13.65 -4.40 -14.35
C ALA A 513 13.59 -5.56 -13.34
N ALA A 514 12.92 -5.37 -12.21
CA ALA A 514 12.68 -6.42 -11.23
C ALA A 514 11.17 -6.61 -11.04
N GLY A 515 10.69 -7.83 -11.25
CA GLY A 515 9.31 -8.23 -11.00
C GLY A 515 9.18 -8.93 -9.66
N ALA A 516 8.33 -8.40 -8.79
CA ALA A 516 7.82 -9.13 -7.65
C ALA A 516 6.55 -9.86 -8.09
N CYS A 517 6.67 -11.16 -8.31
CA CYS A 517 5.62 -11.94 -8.94
C CYS A 517 5.13 -13.02 -7.99
N SER A 518 3.81 -13.21 -7.90
CA SER A 518 3.08 -14.09 -6.96
C SER A 518 3.90 -15.14 -6.16
N GLY A 519 4.74 -15.98 -6.78
CA GLY A 519 5.69 -16.89 -6.09
C GLY A 519 7.20 -16.71 -6.34
N ASN A 520 7.64 -15.74 -7.15
CA ASN A 520 9.04 -15.48 -7.50
C ASN A 520 9.42 -13.99 -7.51
N GLY A 521 10.64 -13.70 -7.08
CA GLY A 521 11.36 -12.49 -7.49
C GLY A 521 12.06 -12.74 -8.82
N ILE A 522 11.91 -11.84 -9.78
CA ILE A 522 12.43 -12.02 -11.15
C ILE A 522 13.25 -10.81 -11.55
N LEU A 523 14.45 -11.04 -12.11
CA LEU A 523 15.24 -10.01 -12.78
C LEU A 523 15.02 -10.09 -14.30
N PHE A 524 14.67 -8.97 -14.92
CA PHE A 524 14.41 -8.84 -16.34
C PHE A 524 15.48 -8.00 -17.06
N ASP A 525 15.81 -8.40 -18.28
CA ASP A 525 16.43 -7.53 -19.29
C ASP A 525 15.31 -6.82 -20.05
N ILE A 526 15.34 -5.49 -20.03
CA ILE A 526 14.41 -4.60 -20.73
C ILE A 526 15.13 -3.74 -21.78
N SER A 527 16.31 -4.15 -22.24
CA SER A 527 17.00 -3.50 -23.36
C SER A 527 16.15 -3.46 -24.64
N ASP A 528 15.23 -4.42 -24.80
CA ASP A 528 14.05 -4.32 -25.67
C ASP A 528 12.79 -4.21 -24.78
N PRO A 529 12.31 -2.99 -24.48
CA PRO A 529 11.19 -2.79 -23.58
C PRO A 529 9.85 -3.26 -24.17
N MET A 530 9.76 -3.63 -25.46
CA MET A 530 8.55 -4.27 -25.98
C MET A 530 8.55 -5.78 -25.74
N ASN A 531 9.72 -6.39 -25.53
CA ASN A 531 9.89 -7.83 -25.38
C ASN A 531 10.89 -8.14 -24.26
N PRO A 532 10.56 -7.80 -23.00
CA PRO A 532 11.39 -8.12 -21.85
C PRO A 532 11.67 -9.62 -21.75
N THR A 533 12.87 -9.95 -21.29
CA THR A 533 13.30 -11.35 -21.11
C THR A 533 13.81 -11.56 -19.69
N ARG A 534 13.70 -12.80 -19.19
CA ARG A 534 14.15 -13.17 -17.85
C ARG A 534 15.67 -13.37 -17.83
N LEU A 535 16.36 -12.65 -16.95
CA LEU A 535 17.79 -12.81 -16.67
C LEU A 535 18.02 -13.87 -15.58
N ASP A 536 17.29 -13.75 -14.48
CA ASP A 536 17.38 -14.66 -13.34
C ASP A 536 16.08 -14.66 -12.53
N GLU A 537 15.90 -15.65 -11.67
CA GLU A 537 14.76 -15.79 -10.80
C GLU A 537 15.14 -16.39 -9.43
N VAL A 538 14.38 -16.02 -8.41
CA VAL A 538 14.54 -16.54 -7.05
C VAL A 538 13.19 -16.91 -6.46
N VAL A 539 13.24 -17.81 -5.47
CA VAL A 539 12.13 -18.13 -4.57
C VAL A 539 12.66 -17.97 -3.15
N ASP A 540 11.81 -17.53 -2.24
CA ASP A 540 12.15 -17.34 -0.84
C ASP A 540 11.13 -18.09 0.00
N THR A 541 11.62 -19.03 0.81
CA THR A 541 10.78 -19.85 1.67
C THR A 541 10.12 -19.08 2.81
N GLY A 542 10.59 -17.87 3.08
CA GLY A 542 10.04 -16.93 4.03
C GLY A 542 9.03 -15.97 3.42
N PHE A 543 8.72 -16.07 2.11
CA PHE A 543 7.72 -15.23 1.45
C PHE A 543 6.41 -15.99 1.30
N ALA A 544 5.27 -15.30 1.33
CA ALA A 544 3.97 -15.86 0.94
C ALA A 544 3.52 -15.33 -0.43
N TYR A 545 3.76 -14.04 -0.68
CA TYR A 545 3.36 -13.37 -1.89
C TYR A 545 4.31 -12.20 -2.20
N TRP A 546 5.05 -12.29 -3.30
CA TRP A 546 6.01 -11.26 -3.67
C TRP A 546 5.27 -10.00 -4.14
N HIS A 547 5.53 -8.90 -3.45
CA HIS A 547 4.74 -7.68 -3.56
C HIS A 547 5.41 -6.63 -4.43
N SER A 548 6.58 -6.12 -4.01
CA SER A 548 7.31 -5.08 -4.73
C SER A 548 8.82 -5.29 -4.76
N ALA A 549 9.50 -4.53 -5.63
CA ALA A 549 10.94 -4.59 -5.82
C ALA A 549 11.53 -3.18 -5.93
N THR A 550 12.71 -2.93 -5.34
CA THR A 550 13.39 -1.64 -5.46
C THR A 550 14.89 -1.85 -5.63
N PHE A 551 15.48 -1.20 -6.64
CA PHE A 551 16.93 -1.23 -6.83
C PHE A 551 17.63 -0.21 -5.93
N ASN A 552 18.91 -0.44 -5.62
CA ASN A 552 19.77 0.67 -5.21
C ASN A 552 20.11 1.58 -6.41
N ASN A 553 20.69 2.75 -6.13
CA ASN A 553 20.90 3.76 -7.17
C ASN A 553 21.84 3.30 -8.30
N ASP A 554 22.75 2.37 -8.01
CA ASP A 554 23.70 1.83 -8.97
C ASP A 554 23.17 0.60 -9.73
N GLY A 555 21.97 0.11 -9.39
CA GLY A 555 21.39 -1.12 -9.96
C GLY A 555 22.21 -2.39 -9.67
N THR A 556 22.97 -2.38 -8.59
CA THR A 556 23.82 -3.50 -8.14
C THR A 556 23.17 -4.33 -7.04
N LYS A 557 22.02 -3.89 -6.53
CA LYS A 557 21.23 -4.57 -5.51
C LYS A 557 19.75 -4.41 -5.83
N VAL A 558 18.96 -5.38 -5.38
CA VAL A 558 17.50 -5.30 -5.38
C VAL A 558 16.95 -5.77 -4.04
N LEU A 559 15.99 -5.02 -3.52
CA LEU A 559 15.20 -5.35 -2.34
C LEU A 559 13.83 -5.79 -2.81
N PHE A 560 13.41 -7.00 -2.45
CA PHE A 560 12.05 -7.50 -2.66
C PHE A 560 11.25 -7.50 -1.36
N THR A 561 9.94 -7.30 -1.46
CA THR A 561 9.01 -7.24 -0.33
C THR A 561 7.98 -8.36 -0.40
N ASP A 562 7.50 -8.81 0.75
CA ASP A 562 6.48 -9.86 0.90
C ASP A 562 5.19 -9.25 1.43
N GLU A 563 4.05 -9.52 0.78
CA GLU A 563 2.73 -9.12 1.26
C GLU A 563 2.10 -10.19 2.16
N TRP A 564 2.82 -10.59 3.21
CA TRP A 564 2.31 -11.63 4.09
C TRP A 564 0.99 -11.22 4.74
N GLY A 565 -0.03 -12.08 4.62
CA GLY A 565 -1.37 -11.81 5.11
C GLY A 565 -2.25 -10.98 4.16
N GLY A 566 -1.80 -10.72 2.93
CA GLY A 566 -2.58 -10.03 1.90
C GLY A 566 -3.01 -8.62 2.32
N GLY A 567 -2.15 -7.94 3.08
CA GLY A 567 -2.35 -6.56 3.52
C GLY A 567 -3.42 -6.30 4.59
N SER A 568 -4.33 -7.24 4.82
CA SER A 568 -5.45 -7.06 5.76
C SER A 568 -5.21 -7.66 7.14
N ARG A 569 -4.25 -8.59 7.29
CA ARG A 569 -4.04 -9.34 8.53
C ARG A 569 -2.93 -8.73 9.40
N ALA A 570 -3.04 -8.90 10.72
CA ALA A 570 -1.96 -8.57 11.65
C ALA A 570 -0.82 -9.60 11.56
N ARG A 571 0.30 -9.21 10.93
CA ARG A 571 1.43 -10.10 10.58
C ARG A 571 2.80 -9.64 11.08
N CYS A 572 2.81 -8.66 11.99
CA CYS A 572 4.01 -8.18 12.67
C CYS A 572 3.97 -8.47 14.17
N ARG A 573 3.35 -9.57 14.58
CA ARG A 573 3.14 -9.87 16.00
C ARG A 573 4.41 -10.40 16.64
N ALA A 574 4.51 -10.30 17.95
CA ALA A 574 5.73 -10.68 18.69
C ALA A 574 6.14 -12.16 18.53
N PHE A 575 5.20 -13.04 18.19
CA PHE A 575 5.42 -14.46 17.98
C PHE A 575 5.56 -14.84 16.49
N ASP A 576 5.33 -13.90 15.57
CA ASP A 576 5.51 -14.16 14.15
C ASP A 576 7.01 -14.30 13.84
N PRO A 577 7.42 -15.26 12.99
CA PRO A 577 8.81 -15.38 12.60
C PRO A 577 9.33 -14.10 11.94
N GLN A 578 10.53 -13.67 12.33
CA GLN A 578 11.11 -12.41 11.82
C GLN A 578 11.50 -12.45 10.34
N ASN A 579 11.57 -13.65 9.76
CA ASN A 579 11.82 -13.87 8.35
C ASN A 579 10.53 -14.06 7.52
N TRP A 580 9.35 -14.00 8.14
CA TRP A 580 8.05 -14.03 7.44
C TRP A 580 7.54 -12.61 7.25
N GLY A 581 7.09 -12.23 6.05
CA GLY A 581 6.72 -10.84 5.75
C GLY A 581 7.90 -9.87 5.83
N ALA A 582 9.14 -10.39 5.74
CA ALA A 582 10.36 -9.60 5.75
C ALA A 582 10.73 -9.23 4.31
N ASN A 583 11.39 -8.09 4.14
CA ASN A 583 12.06 -7.80 2.89
C ASN A 583 13.24 -8.76 2.71
N ALA A 584 13.55 -9.13 1.47
CA ALA A 584 14.73 -9.90 1.11
C ALA A 584 15.66 -9.05 0.22
N ILE A 585 16.92 -8.95 0.61
CA ILE A 585 17.94 -8.13 -0.08
C ILE A 585 18.86 -9.06 -0.87
N TYR A 586 19.01 -8.75 -2.15
CA TYR A 586 19.87 -9.47 -3.08
C TYR A 586 20.90 -8.51 -3.69
N ASP A 587 22.14 -8.98 -3.81
CA ASP A 587 23.12 -8.35 -4.69
C ASP A 587 22.94 -8.90 -6.11
N ILE A 588 23.22 -8.08 -7.12
CA ILE A 588 23.21 -8.47 -8.52
C ILE A 588 24.67 -8.67 -8.97
N VAL A 589 25.09 -9.92 -9.10
CA VAL A 589 26.46 -10.30 -9.47
C VAL A 589 26.42 -11.06 -10.78
N ASP A 590 27.07 -10.51 -11.82
CA ASP A 590 27.08 -11.09 -13.17
C ASP A 590 25.67 -11.40 -13.73
N GLY A 591 24.69 -10.57 -13.38
CA GLY A 591 23.28 -10.71 -13.80
C GLY A 591 22.49 -11.75 -12.99
N GLN A 592 23.02 -12.23 -11.87
CA GLN A 592 22.38 -13.19 -10.97
C GLN A 592 22.06 -12.57 -9.62
N LEU A 593 20.93 -13.00 -9.04
CA LEU A 593 20.45 -12.59 -7.73
C LEU A 593 21.12 -13.42 -6.62
N GLU A 594 22.02 -12.81 -5.88
CA GLU A 594 22.66 -13.42 -4.71
C GLU A 594 22.00 -12.93 -3.42
N PHE A 595 21.26 -13.82 -2.73
CA PHE A 595 20.65 -13.50 -1.43
C PHE A 595 21.70 -13.06 -0.40
N ARG A 596 21.39 -12.01 0.35
CA ARG A 596 22.26 -11.47 1.41
C ARG A 596 21.62 -11.53 2.78
N SER A 597 20.45 -10.90 2.94
CA SER A 597 19.78 -10.82 4.25
C SER A 597 18.28 -10.60 4.12
N HIS A 598 17.60 -10.79 5.25
CA HIS A 598 16.22 -10.35 5.47
C HIS A 598 16.19 -9.11 6.35
N TYR A 599 15.24 -8.23 6.10
CA TYR A 599 14.93 -7.08 6.96
C TYR A 599 13.43 -7.01 7.25
N LYS A 600 13.08 -6.97 8.52
CA LYS A 600 11.73 -6.67 9.00
C LYS A 600 11.83 -5.57 10.04
N MET A 601 10.86 -4.65 10.05
CA MET A 601 10.84 -3.62 11.08
C MET A 601 10.84 -4.26 12.48
N PRO A 602 11.60 -3.72 13.46
CA PRO A 602 11.83 -4.40 14.74
C PRO A 602 10.69 -4.22 15.75
N ALA A 603 9.57 -3.59 15.37
CA ALA A 603 8.44 -3.32 16.24
C ALA A 603 7.34 -4.38 16.12
N PRO A 604 7.12 -5.17 17.18
CA PRO A 604 5.95 -6.02 17.26
C PRO A 604 4.68 -5.18 17.36
N GLN A 605 3.68 -5.51 16.56
CA GLN A 605 2.37 -4.87 16.55
C GLN A 605 1.32 -5.79 17.19
N SER A 606 0.18 -5.20 17.54
CA SER A 606 -0.99 -5.91 18.05
C SER A 606 -1.84 -6.50 16.91
N ASP A 607 -2.87 -7.20 17.32
CA ASP A 607 -3.85 -7.87 16.47
C ASP A 607 -4.81 -6.89 15.80
N GLN A 608 -4.89 -5.67 16.32
CA GLN A 608 -5.71 -4.58 15.78
C GLN A 608 -4.98 -3.85 14.64
N GLU A 609 -3.75 -4.26 14.31
CA GLU A 609 -2.87 -3.56 13.37
C GLU A 609 -2.52 -4.48 12.20
N ASN A 610 -3.14 -4.24 11.03
CA ASN A 610 -2.66 -4.84 9.80
C ASN A 610 -1.25 -4.34 9.51
N CYS A 611 -0.34 -5.27 9.25
CA CYS A 611 1.06 -4.92 9.13
C CYS A 611 1.76 -5.79 8.09
N VAL A 612 2.24 -5.12 7.05
CA VAL A 612 2.93 -5.74 5.94
C VAL A 612 3.86 -4.72 5.29
N ALA A 613 4.98 -5.18 4.73
CA ALA A 613 5.85 -4.35 3.93
C ALA A 613 5.11 -3.86 2.68
N HIS A 614 5.23 -2.58 2.35
CA HIS A 614 4.64 -2.02 1.15
C HIS A 614 5.59 -0.99 0.49
N ASN A 615 5.08 -0.19 -0.44
CA ASN A 615 5.86 0.60 -1.38
C ASN A 615 6.65 1.77 -0.78
N GLY A 616 7.77 2.11 -1.44
CA GLY A 616 8.59 3.23 -1.05
C GLY A 616 9.69 3.57 -2.04
N SER A 617 10.68 4.36 -1.63
CA SER A 617 11.77 4.83 -2.51
C SER A 617 13.09 5.05 -1.80
N LEU A 618 14.15 5.24 -2.60
CA LEU A 618 15.45 5.61 -2.07
C LEU A 618 15.43 7.04 -1.49
N VAL A 619 16.09 7.21 -0.34
CA VAL A 619 16.53 8.52 0.14
C VAL A 619 17.93 8.75 -0.44
N PRO A 620 18.11 9.73 -1.35
CA PRO A 620 19.29 9.83 -2.21
C PRO A 620 20.49 10.49 -1.53
N VAL A 621 20.93 9.91 -0.43
CA VAL A 621 22.16 10.34 0.25
C VAL A 621 23.36 9.84 -0.56
N PRO A 622 24.29 10.72 -0.98
CA PRO A 622 25.40 10.35 -1.85
C PRO A 622 26.23 9.20 -1.28
N GLY A 623 26.42 8.17 -2.10
CA GLY A 623 27.15 6.95 -1.79
C GLY A 623 26.41 5.94 -0.91
N ARG A 624 25.25 6.25 -0.33
CA ARG A 624 24.54 5.34 0.58
C ARG A 624 23.27 4.79 -0.07
N ASP A 625 22.95 3.56 0.29
CA ASP A 625 21.71 2.90 -0.11
C ASP A 625 20.74 3.00 1.08
N ILE A 626 19.86 4.00 1.05
CA ILE A 626 18.88 4.23 2.11
C ILE A 626 17.49 4.13 1.49
N PHE A 627 16.60 3.35 2.08
CA PHE A 627 15.25 3.11 1.58
C PHE A 627 14.23 3.55 2.64
N VAL A 628 13.32 4.44 2.25
CA VAL A 628 12.11 4.75 3.01
C VAL A 628 11.00 3.84 2.51
N GLN A 629 10.28 3.22 3.44
CA GLN A 629 9.28 2.20 3.14
C GLN A 629 8.07 2.31 4.06
N SER A 630 6.88 2.08 3.51
CA SER A 630 5.66 1.92 4.29
C SER A 630 5.50 0.48 4.83
N TRP A 631 4.87 0.37 5.99
CA TRP A 631 4.57 -0.89 6.68
C TRP A 631 3.11 -0.97 7.14
N TYR A 632 2.15 -0.46 6.37
CA TYR A 632 0.74 -0.33 6.79
C TYR A 632 0.64 0.28 8.20
N GLN A 633 -0.09 -0.32 9.16
CA GLN A 633 -0.18 0.20 10.54
C GLN A 633 1.11 0.01 11.35
N GLY A 634 2.14 -0.61 10.77
CA GLY A 634 3.52 -0.56 11.28
C GLY A 634 4.25 0.77 11.01
N GLY A 635 3.61 1.68 10.29
CA GLY A 635 4.11 3.03 10.07
C GLY A 635 5.03 3.15 8.85
N ILE A 636 5.97 4.09 8.94
CA ILE A 636 7.04 4.31 7.96
C ILE A 636 8.36 3.95 8.63
N SER A 637 9.15 3.12 7.95
CA SER A 637 10.50 2.75 8.36
C SER A 637 11.52 3.23 7.33
N VAL A 638 12.66 3.73 7.78
CA VAL A 638 13.78 4.11 6.93
C VAL A 638 14.96 3.22 7.28
N MET A 639 15.40 2.41 6.33
CA MET A 639 16.52 1.48 6.50
C MET A 639 17.74 1.94 5.70
N ASP A 640 18.92 1.82 6.27
CA ASP A 640 20.19 1.83 5.53
C ASP A 640 20.57 0.39 5.20
N PHE A 641 20.67 0.09 3.91
CA PHE A 641 21.09 -1.21 3.37
C PHE A 641 22.35 -1.09 2.49
N THR A 642 23.16 -0.06 2.75
CA THR A 642 24.48 0.12 2.11
C THR A 642 25.35 -1.13 2.31
N ASP A 643 25.25 -1.77 3.49
CA ASP A 643 25.73 -3.13 3.72
C ASP A 643 24.57 -4.11 3.57
N SER A 644 24.53 -4.84 2.44
CA SER A 644 23.45 -5.80 2.13
C SER A 644 23.34 -6.94 3.15
N ASP A 645 24.40 -7.24 3.90
CA ASP A 645 24.40 -8.30 4.92
C ASP A 645 23.81 -7.81 6.26
N ASN A 646 23.82 -6.50 6.51
CA ASN A 646 23.47 -5.91 7.80
C ASN A 646 22.62 -4.64 7.65
N PRO A 647 21.38 -4.74 7.14
CA PRO A 647 20.48 -3.58 7.06
C PRO A 647 20.10 -3.07 8.46
N VAL A 648 20.00 -1.75 8.61
CA VAL A 648 19.73 -1.10 9.91
C VAL A 648 18.61 -0.07 9.78
N GLU A 649 17.60 -0.14 10.65
CA GLU A 649 16.60 0.93 10.80
C GLU A 649 17.25 2.19 11.38
N ILE A 650 17.16 3.31 10.67
CA ILE A 650 17.78 4.59 11.05
C ILE A 650 16.77 5.68 11.40
N ALA A 651 15.52 5.55 10.96
CA ALA A 651 14.42 6.44 11.32
C ALA A 651 13.08 5.70 11.21
N PHE A 652 12.07 6.13 11.97
CA PHE A 652 10.70 5.66 11.81
C PHE A 652 9.69 6.71 12.27
N PHE A 653 8.45 6.57 11.80
CA PHE A 653 7.27 7.26 12.31
C PHE A 653 6.12 6.26 12.30
N ASP A 654 5.40 6.17 13.40
CA ASP A 654 4.32 5.22 13.55
C ASP A 654 3.15 5.82 14.35
N ARG A 655 1.95 5.32 14.09
CA ARG A 655 0.73 5.63 14.85
C ARG A 655 0.13 4.34 15.36
N GLY A 656 -0.42 4.39 16.57
CA GLY A 656 -1.21 3.28 17.10
C GLY A 656 -2.43 2.96 16.22
N PRO A 657 -3.12 1.86 16.54
CA PRO A 657 -4.16 1.32 15.69
C PRO A 657 -5.27 2.33 15.44
N VAL A 658 -5.96 2.20 14.31
CA VAL A 658 -7.11 3.05 14.00
C VAL A 658 -8.21 2.90 15.07
N ASP A 659 -8.50 1.68 15.51
CA ASP A 659 -9.49 1.37 16.55
C ASP A 659 -8.87 0.50 17.67
N SER A 660 -9.38 0.62 18.90
CA SER A 660 -8.82 -0.09 20.06
C SER A 660 -9.31 -1.53 20.21
N GLU A 661 -10.38 -1.91 19.52
CA GLU A 661 -11.07 -3.19 19.70
C GLU A 661 -11.09 -4.01 18.41
N GLU A 662 -11.25 -3.36 17.26
CA GLU A 662 -11.30 -4.01 15.95
C GLU A 662 -10.06 -3.71 15.10
N LEU A 663 -9.65 -4.66 14.27
CA LEU A 663 -8.71 -4.38 13.19
C LEU A 663 -9.45 -3.61 12.09
N VAL A 664 -9.16 -2.32 11.99
CA VAL A 664 -9.56 -1.49 10.85
C VAL A 664 -8.36 -1.33 9.94
N MET A 665 -8.54 -1.58 8.65
CA MET A 665 -7.45 -1.41 7.68
C MET A 665 -6.97 0.04 7.67
N GLY A 666 -5.68 0.24 7.92
CA GLY A 666 -5.11 1.57 8.02
C GLY A 666 -3.60 1.57 7.81
N GLY A 667 -2.98 2.68 8.18
CA GLY A 667 -1.55 2.89 8.05
C GLY A 667 -1.11 3.21 6.63
N TYR A 668 0.20 3.24 6.37
CA TYR A 668 0.72 3.80 5.13
C TYR A 668 0.67 2.80 3.98
N TRP A 669 -0.04 3.12 2.90
CA TRP A 669 0.05 2.39 1.64
C TRP A 669 1.43 2.60 1.02
N SER A 670 1.88 3.85 0.90
CA SER A 670 3.17 4.16 0.30
C SER A 670 3.89 5.29 1.02
N ALA A 671 5.23 5.31 0.93
CA ALA A 671 6.07 6.37 1.50
C ALA A 671 7.24 6.72 0.58
N TYR A 672 7.22 7.93 0.01
CA TYR A 672 8.21 8.35 -0.99
C TYR A 672 9.00 9.59 -0.58
N TRP A 673 10.30 9.57 -0.84
CA TRP A 673 11.16 10.76 -0.73
C TRP A 673 10.98 11.66 -1.95
N TYR A 674 10.63 12.92 -1.73
CA TYR A 674 10.52 13.91 -2.79
C TYR A 674 10.94 15.30 -2.27
N ASN A 675 11.85 15.95 -2.98
CA ASN A 675 12.32 17.33 -2.71
C ASN A 675 12.69 17.62 -1.24
N GLY A 676 13.35 16.67 -0.56
CA GLY A 676 13.89 16.88 0.79
C GLY A 676 12.98 16.44 1.94
N VAL A 677 11.79 15.92 1.63
CA VAL A 677 10.81 15.42 2.60
C VAL A 677 10.25 14.08 2.14
N ILE A 678 9.55 13.39 3.04
CA ILE A 678 8.86 12.12 2.78
C ILE A 678 7.36 12.42 2.73
N TYR A 679 6.68 11.96 1.69
CA TYR A 679 5.22 11.98 1.60
C TYR A 679 4.70 10.56 1.78
N GLY A 680 3.70 10.39 2.65
CA GLY A 680 3.07 9.10 2.88
C GLY A 680 1.56 9.16 2.69
N THR A 681 1.01 8.25 1.88
CA THR A 681 -0.44 8.04 1.80
C THR A 681 -0.86 7.03 2.86
N GLU A 682 -1.68 7.50 3.79
CA GLU A 682 -2.29 6.68 4.83
C GLU A 682 -3.67 6.22 4.33
N ILE A 683 -3.91 4.91 4.38
CA ILE A 683 -5.07 4.21 3.82
C ILE A 683 -6.40 4.78 4.31
N ALA A 684 -6.51 5.07 5.61
CA ALA A 684 -7.71 5.51 6.30
C ALA A 684 -7.75 7.03 6.53
N ARG A 685 -6.63 7.63 6.93
CA ARG A 685 -6.54 8.99 7.50
C ARG A 685 -6.25 10.08 6.47
N GLY A 686 -5.45 9.82 5.43
CA GLY A 686 -5.16 10.82 4.40
C GLY A 686 -3.69 10.89 3.97
N LEU A 687 -3.13 12.11 3.92
CA LEU A 687 -1.78 12.38 3.42
C LEU A 687 -0.91 12.99 4.52
N ASP A 688 0.26 12.42 4.77
CA ASP A 688 1.26 13.00 5.66
C ASP A 688 2.50 13.49 4.91
N VAL A 689 3.12 14.52 5.47
CA VAL A 689 4.44 15.01 5.07
C VAL A 689 5.37 14.92 6.27
N LEU A 690 6.47 14.22 6.12
CA LEU A 690 7.47 14.00 7.15
C LEU A 690 8.84 14.50 6.71
N GLN A 691 9.68 14.87 7.69
CA GLN A 691 11.04 15.30 7.44
C GLN A 691 12.00 14.49 8.30
N LEU A 692 13.06 13.97 7.66
CA LEU A 692 14.19 13.38 8.37
C LEU A 692 14.96 14.46 9.13
N THR A 693 15.35 14.15 10.36
CA THR A 693 16.12 15.07 11.22
C THR A 693 17.57 14.59 11.35
N PRO A 694 18.53 15.52 11.54
CA PRO A 694 19.91 15.15 11.79
C PRO A 694 20.04 14.23 13.00
N SER A 695 20.88 13.22 12.88
CA SER A 695 21.07 12.18 13.89
C SER A 695 22.50 11.61 13.84
N ASP A 696 22.79 10.64 14.70
CA ASP A 696 24.05 9.90 14.63
C ASP A 696 24.19 9.09 13.32
N TYR A 697 23.07 8.78 12.65
CA TYR A 697 23.03 8.05 11.38
C TYR A 697 23.11 8.97 10.16
N LEU A 698 22.53 10.17 10.21
CA LEU A 698 22.44 11.10 9.09
C LEU A 698 22.84 12.51 9.52
N SER A 699 23.89 13.05 8.89
CA SER A 699 24.33 14.42 9.15
C SER A 699 23.47 15.46 8.43
N GLU A 700 23.54 16.72 8.87
CA GLU A 700 22.93 17.85 8.17
C GLU A 700 23.41 17.96 6.71
N ASN A 701 24.69 17.68 6.43
CA ASN A 701 25.22 17.75 5.07
C ASN A 701 24.70 16.60 4.20
N GLU A 702 24.49 15.40 4.76
CA GLU A 702 23.90 14.28 4.02
C GLU A 702 22.45 14.55 3.64
N LEU A 703 21.64 15.07 4.58
CA LEU A 703 20.26 15.47 4.30
C LEU A 703 20.19 16.60 3.26
N ALA A 704 21.07 17.59 3.40
CA ALA A 704 21.16 18.67 2.42
C ALA A 704 21.62 18.18 1.04
N ALA A 705 22.55 17.24 0.98
CA ALA A 705 22.99 16.63 -0.28
C ALA A 705 21.90 15.79 -0.94
N ALA A 706 21.09 15.05 -0.16
CA ALA A 706 19.94 14.31 -0.66
C ALA A 706 18.84 15.21 -1.24
N ALA A 707 18.73 16.45 -0.76
CA ALA A 707 17.81 17.43 -1.35
C ALA A 707 18.31 18.03 -2.68
N LEU A 708 19.59 17.85 -3.05
CA LEU A 708 20.18 18.40 -4.29
C LEU A 708 19.93 17.54 -5.53
N THR A 709 19.57 16.27 -5.38
CA THR A 709 19.25 15.36 -6.51
C THR A 709 17.87 15.61 -7.11
N ALA A 710 17.13 16.58 -6.58
CA ALA A 710 15.85 17.06 -7.09
C ALA A 710 15.93 17.74 -8.48
N SER A 711 16.98 17.46 -9.27
CA SER A 711 17.14 18.07 -10.60
C SER A 711 16.07 17.64 -11.60
N GLU A 712 15.30 16.59 -11.29
CA GLU A 712 14.18 16.16 -12.10
C GLU A 712 12.90 16.06 -11.25
N ASN A 713 12.07 17.07 -11.46
CA ASN A 713 10.75 17.32 -10.88
C ASN A 713 9.71 16.24 -11.30
N LEU A 714 10.04 14.95 -11.23
CA LEU A 714 9.16 13.86 -11.64
C LEU A 714 9.50 12.57 -10.91
N HIS A 715 8.49 11.95 -10.29
CA HIS A 715 8.61 10.63 -9.70
C HIS A 715 7.35 9.82 -9.97
N ASN A 716 7.53 8.61 -10.51
CA ASN A 716 6.47 7.63 -10.70
C ASN A 716 6.78 6.39 -9.87
N PRO A 717 5.79 5.81 -9.18
CA PRO A 717 5.89 4.49 -8.56
C PRO A 717 6.48 3.47 -9.54
N GLN A 718 7.30 2.56 -9.00
CA GLN A 718 7.95 1.48 -9.75
C GLN A 718 8.82 1.93 -10.96
N GLN A 719 9.10 3.23 -11.14
CA GLN A 719 10.03 3.73 -12.14
C GLN A 719 11.31 4.24 -11.47
N GLN A 720 12.36 3.42 -11.46
CA GLN A 720 13.66 3.79 -10.92
C GLN A 720 14.44 4.66 -11.91
N ARG A 721 14.93 5.81 -11.40
CA ARG A 721 15.90 6.66 -12.10
C ARG A 721 17.27 6.55 -11.45
N GLN A 722 18.30 6.73 -12.27
CA GLN A 722 19.66 6.88 -11.76
C GLN A 722 19.81 8.32 -11.28
N LEU A 723 20.23 8.48 -10.03
CA LEU A 723 20.40 9.78 -9.40
C LEU A 723 21.89 10.15 -9.40
N ASP A 724 22.16 11.39 -9.79
CA ASP A 724 23.49 11.99 -9.76
C ASP A 724 23.51 13.20 -8.82
N TRP A 725 24.68 13.47 -8.23
CA TRP A 725 24.87 14.63 -7.35
C TRP A 725 25.75 15.68 -8.04
N PRO A 726 25.39 16.97 -7.96
CA PRO A 726 26.22 18.03 -8.50
C PRO A 726 27.55 18.12 -7.74
N ALA A 727 28.60 18.59 -8.41
CA ALA A 727 29.86 18.91 -7.75
C ALA A 727 29.68 20.15 -6.85
N ASP A 728 29.20 19.93 -5.62
CA ASP A 728 28.83 20.97 -4.67
C ASP A 728 29.57 20.83 -3.33
N PRO A 729 29.96 21.93 -2.67
CA PRO A 729 30.59 21.86 -1.35
C PRO A 729 29.80 21.06 -0.31
N VAL A 730 28.46 21.07 -0.36
CA VAL A 730 27.62 20.29 0.58
C VAL A 730 27.78 18.79 0.33
N VAL A 731 27.82 18.36 -0.93
CA VAL A 731 28.02 16.95 -1.31
C VAL A 731 29.41 16.46 -0.86
N ALA A 732 30.45 17.28 -1.06
CA ALA A 732 31.79 16.96 -0.56
C ALA A 732 31.80 16.82 0.99
N LYS A 733 31.09 17.70 1.70
CA LYS A 733 30.98 17.61 3.16
C LYS A 733 30.18 16.38 3.62
N ALA A 734 29.19 15.93 2.86
CA ALA A 734 28.47 14.69 3.15
C ALA A 734 29.41 13.47 3.11
N TYR A 735 30.28 13.36 2.09
CA TYR A 735 31.31 12.31 2.06
C TYR A 735 32.32 12.45 3.20
N MET A 736 32.70 13.67 3.57
CA MET A 736 33.56 13.89 4.74
C MET A 736 32.90 13.43 6.04
N ASP A 737 31.60 13.69 6.25
CA ASP A 737 30.85 13.22 7.42
C ASP A 737 30.81 11.70 7.49
N GLN A 738 30.61 11.03 6.36
CA GLN A 738 30.69 9.57 6.27
C GLN A 738 32.09 9.06 6.63
N LEU A 739 33.15 9.64 6.07
CA LEU A 739 34.53 9.26 6.39
C LEU A 739 34.90 9.52 7.86
N ARG A 740 34.36 10.59 8.48
CA ARG A 740 34.49 10.87 9.91
C ARG A 740 33.84 9.76 10.74
N ARG A 741 32.61 9.35 10.42
CA ARG A 741 31.92 8.24 11.10
C ARG A 741 32.67 6.91 10.95
N MET A 742 33.28 6.67 9.80
CA MET A 742 34.14 5.50 9.56
C MET A 742 35.50 5.58 10.28
N GLY A 743 35.83 6.70 10.95
CA GLY A 743 37.13 6.93 11.57
C GLY A 743 38.29 7.00 10.56
N ALA A 744 37.99 7.30 9.30
CA ALA A 744 38.93 7.21 8.19
C ALA A 744 39.61 8.54 7.85
N LEU A 745 39.01 9.68 8.23
CA LEU A 745 39.46 11.03 7.89
C LEU A 745 40.45 11.60 8.93
N ASP A 746 41.66 11.99 8.49
CA ASP A 746 42.65 12.64 9.36
C ASP A 746 42.18 14.05 9.76
N ALA A 747 42.29 14.40 11.05
CA ALA A 747 41.88 15.70 11.59
C ALA A 747 42.51 16.93 10.90
N VAL A 748 43.75 16.84 10.42
CA VAL A 748 44.43 17.93 9.69
C VAL A 748 43.87 18.07 8.28
N GLN A 749 43.66 16.94 7.61
CA GLN A 749 43.04 16.90 6.28
C GLN A 749 41.60 17.42 6.36
N ASP A 750 40.87 16.98 7.38
CA ASP A 750 39.50 17.38 7.67
C ASP A 750 39.36 18.90 7.84
N GLN A 751 40.18 19.49 8.73
CA GLN A 751 40.17 20.92 8.96
C GLN A 751 40.50 21.71 7.69
N SER A 752 41.47 21.24 6.90
CA SER A 752 41.91 21.91 5.68
C SER A 752 40.85 21.85 4.58
N LEU A 753 40.19 20.70 4.41
CA LEU A 753 39.08 20.53 3.46
C LEU A 753 37.86 21.33 3.88
N THR A 754 37.46 21.28 5.14
CA THR A 754 36.30 22.02 5.65
C THR A 754 36.46 23.52 5.38
N ALA A 755 37.59 24.10 5.77
CA ALA A 755 37.87 25.52 5.51
C ALA A 755 37.91 25.83 4.00
N ALA A 756 38.38 24.88 3.18
CA ALA A 756 38.42 25.06 1.74
C ALA A 756 37.04 25.08 1.09
N LEU A 757 36.16 24.18 1.53
CA LEU A 757 34.79 24.03 1.06
C LEU A 757 33.88 25.15 1.58
N ASP A 758 34.11 25.67 2.79
CA ASP A 758 33.40 26.84 3.31
C ASP A 758 33.67 28.10 2.45
N ASP A 759 34.93 28.38 2.14
CA ASP A 759 35.31 29.48 1.25
C ASP A 759 34.76 29.27 -0.16
N ALA A 760 34.68 28.02 -0.63
CA ALA A 760 34.10 27.67 -1.93
C ALA A 760 32.59 27.92 -1.97
N ALA A 761 31.86 27.50 -0.94
CA ALA A 761 30.43 27.72 -0.82
C ALA A 761 30.11 29.22 -0.82
N LEU A 762 30.88 30.03 -0.08
CA LEU A 762 30.73 31.50 -0.08
C LEU A 762 30.97 32.12 -1.46
N ALA A 763 32.00 31.66 -2.19
CA ALA A 763 32.30 32.15 -3.53
C ALA A 763 31.19 31.79 -4.53
N LEU A 764 30.76 30.52 -4.55
CA LEU A 764 29.70 30.03 -5.43
C LEU A 764 28.35 30.72 -5.15
N ALA A 765 27.97 30.90 -3.88
CA ALA A 765 26.74 31.59 -3.51
C ALA A 765 26.71 33.06 -3.97
N SER A 766 27.88 33.69 -4.12
CA SER A 766 27.99 35.05 -4.66
C SER A 766 27.99 35.13 -6.20
N GLY A 767 27.85 33.99 -6.89
CA GLY A 767 27.95 33.90 -8.35
C GLY A 767 29.36 34.18 -8.89
N GLY A 768 30.39 34.07 -8.03
CA GLY A 768 31.76 34.47 -8.33
C GLY A 768 32.72 33.29 -8.50
N SER A 769 33.67 33.42 -9.43
CA SER A 769 34.85 32.56 -9.54
C SER A 769 35.90 32.91 -8.46
N SER A 770 36.67 31.95 -7.99
CA SER A 770 37.80 32.19 -7.08
C SER A 770 38.98 31.29 -7.41
N ALA A 771 39.87 31.78 -8.28
CA ALA A 771 41.08 31.05 -8.68
C ALA A 771 41.96 30.62 -7.48
N ALA A 772 41.98 31.42 -6.41
CA ALA A 772 42.72 31.09 -5.19
C ALA A 772 42.11 29.89 -4.45
N VAL A 773 40.79 29.86 -4.29
CA VAL A 773 40.09 28.74 -3.65
C VAL A 773 40.15 27.49 -4.53
N ALA A 774 39.93 27.64 -5.85
CA ALA A 774 40.07 26.54 -6.82
C ALA A 774 41.46 25.91 -6.77
N THR A 775 42.53 26.71 -6.72
CA THR A 775 43.92 26.21 -6.59
C THR A 775 44.14 25.46 -5.29
N ARG A 776 43.58 25.95 -4.17
CA ARG A 776 43.69 25.26 -2.87
C ARG A 776 42.95 23.93 -2.88
N LEU A 777 41.73 23.88 -3.43
CA LEU A 777 40.96 22.63 -3.54
C LEU A 777 41.67 21.62 -4.44
N THR A 778 42.22 22.06 -5.58
CA THR A 778 43.01 21.18 -6.46
C THR A 778 44.23 20.59 -5.73
N ALA A 779 44.91 21.38 -4.90
CA ALA A 779 46.03 20.88 -4.10
C ALA A 779 45.61 19.87 -3.02
N LEU A 780 44.42 20.06 -2.41
CA LEU A 780 43.87 19.12 -1.43
C LEU A 780 43.38 17.83 -2.10
N ALA A 781 42.82 17.91 -3.31
CA ALA A 781 42.42 16.78 -4.14
C ALA A 781 43.60 15.83 -4.41
N SER A 782 44.77 16.34 -4.78
CA SER A 782 45.97 15.50 -4.94
C SER A 782 46.38 14.75 -3.66
N GLY A 783 46.02 15.26 -2.48
CA GLY A 783 46.20 14.56 -1.22
C GLY A 783 45.22 13.38 -1.04
N LEU A 784 43.99 13.51 -1.56
CA LEU A 784 42.97 12.48 -1.52
C LEU A 784 43.29 11.31 -2.47
N GLU A 785 43.92 11.56 -3.62
CA GLU A 785 44.39 10.48 -4.52
C GLU A 785 45.29 9.46 -3.80
N GLY A 786 46.15 9.94 -2.89
CA GLY A 786 46.99 9.08 -2.06
C GLY A 786 46.20 8.17 -1.12
N GLU A 787 45.10 8.67 -0.56
CA GLU A 787 44.19 7.91 0.29
C GLU A 787 43.42 6.85 -0.51
N VAL A 788 42.97 7.18 -1.72
CA VAL A 788 42.30 6.23 -2.62
C VAL A 788 43.21 5.04 -2.95
N MET A 789 44.48 5.28 -3.29
CA MET A 789 45.42 4.20 -3.63
C MET A 789 45.79 3.32 -2.42
N GLY A 790 45.67 3.84 -1.20
CA GLY A 790 46.09 3.17 0.03
C GLY A 790 44.99 2.36 0.74
N ARG A 791 43.75 2.38 0.24
CA ARG A 791 42.56 1.84 0.92
C ARG A 791 41.81 0.83 0.06
N THR A 792 40.84 0.15 0.64
CA THR A 792 39.98 -0.85 -0.02
C THR A 792 38.52 -0.74 0.44
N GLY A 793 37.59 -1.26 -0.35
CA GLY A 793 36.17 -1.36 0.01
C GLY A 793 35.48 0.01 0.14
N ALA A 794 34.48 0.10 1.03
CA ALA A 794 33.66 1.30 1.19
C ALA A 794 34.49 2.58 1.46
N THR A 795 35.56 2.50 2.27
CA THR A 795 36.38 3.67 2.56
C THR A 795 37.10 4.19 1.31
N GLN A 796 37.57 3.30 0.43
CA GLN A 796 38.20 3.69 -0.82
C GLN A 796 37.19 4.39 -1.74
N SER A 797 35.99 3.82 -1.89
CA SER A 797 34.91 4.41 -2.68
C SER A 797 34.60 5.82 -2.19
N ARG A 798 34.38 6.02 -0.89
CA ARG A 798 34.08 7.34 -0.34
C ARG A 798 35.17 8.38 -0.56
N TYR A 799 36.45 7.98 -0.49
CA TYR A 799 37.55 8.87 -0.82
C TYR A 799 37.58 9.22 -2.32
N GLN A 800 37.24 8.28 -3.20
CA GLN A 800 37.15 8.51 -4.64
C GLN A 800 36.01 9.46 -4.99
N ASP A 801 34.85 9.29 -4.33
CA ASP A 801 33.69 10.16 -4.53
C ASP A 801 33.99 11.58 -4.02
N LEU A 802 34.59 11.69 -2.83
CA LEU A 802 35.04 12.96 -2.27
C LEU A 802 36.07 13.66 -3.18
N LEU A 803 37.06 12.93 -3.68
CA LEU A 803 38.06 13.44 -4.62
C LEU A 803 37.39 14.05 -5.85
N THR A 804 36.55 13.26 -6.53
CA THR A 804 35.85 13.66 -7.76
C THR A 804 35.00 14.90 -7.52
N THR A 805 34.31 14.97 -6.38
CA THR A 805 33.46 16.10 -6.01
C THR A 805 34.29 17.36 -5.74
N VAL A 806 35.40 17.24 -5.01
CA VAL A 806 36.30 18.37 -4.69
C VAL A 806 36.93 18.94 -5.96
N GLU A 807 37.31 18.08 -6.91
CA GLU A 807 37.83 18.51 -8.23
C GLU A 807 36.74 19.25 -9.02
N GLY A 808 35.53 18.71 -9.08
CA GLY A 808 34.41 19.38 -9.76
C GLY A 808 34.05 20.74 -9.14
N VAL A 809 34.09 20.87 -7.81
CA VAL A 809 33.91 22.16 -7.13
C VAL A 809 35.02 23.14 -7.49
N ALA A 810 36.27 22.66 -7.56
CA ALA A 810 37.40 23.49 -7.97
C ALA A 810 37.23 23.99 -9.41
N ASP A 811 36.74 23.13 -10.31
CA ASP A 811 36.48 23.46 -11.71
C ASP A 811 35.37 24.50 -11.87
N ARG A 812 34.26 24.38 -11.12
CA ARG A 812 33.18 25.39 -11.08
C ARG A 812 33.65 26.78 -10.63
N LEU A 813 34.73 26.84 -9.85
CA LEU A 813 35.29 28.09 -9.32
C LEU A 813 36.35 28.74 -10.21
N ARG A 814 36.78 28.10 -11.30
CA ARG A 814 37.70 28.67 -12.29
C ARG A 814 36.96 29.60 -13.23
#